data_AF-A0A926V3L9-F1
#
_entry.id   AF-A0A926V3L9-F1
#
_cell.length_a   1.000
_cell.length_b   1.000
_cell.length_c   1.000
_cell.angle_alpha   90.00
_cell.angle_beta   90.00
_cell.angle_gamma   90.00
#
_symmetry.space_group_name_H-M   'P 1'
#
loop_
_entity.id
_entity.type
_entity.pdbx_description
1 polymer ?
#
loop_
_entity_poly.entity_id
_entity_poly.type
_entity_poly.pdbx_seq_one_letter_code
_entity_poly.pdbx_strand_id
1 'polypeptide(L)'
;MKQPIRIDTLQWFIGIYIVVRGMLMLMLPHTLKTHVFVAIQAQLPWLGAWQVIAGVTLIMAITLLPRRLFLMAAHLMVAFALFQVARGHFLANTWTALVDFSLLGIGIAIAPLIPSSWRLSLPRQIDLFAFIMATRSLLDGLIVLAPFNPQFEAHLYDPVRPYLLWYGIGYLVGGLALFAAYFYPKTPPWCFRCAHLIAGGVMWAWTIGLGAPTWNSVLYYGGLGSLLALLPWLSPWLRRVDPGSLQTQLAVTLVSVVVLPLLTAVTLVTLPQEQTVIQQALALQQTLAKALSQDIASYVSLHRAAVHALAQQPNLASMSPTEQRNFLRLINQTYTDFVVLATYDAGGNAIARSDNRPLGPSIADRSSFQTARRTGEPTLSIRVGRVIGKPVFVFLSPLYTRNREFAGVVSGAIEATEVTKQLVETSGTANLKAYLVDDLGRVVAHPNTALVNEFADYSASPPVAAVLNPTTGYGGIHYWDSSSWQLAGYAHVPKLGWGVIVERPVADVLRALNTRRNRDFVTLIIIATIALLIGLLIARRLTKPLSTLAYATEQLALGDRQAPLPRSRITEVAHLSHAFGTMRDRLIARTAERDQAEVELRQSEAKMRRLVESNVIGVILADLNGSVLEANDAFLQIIGYTREDLRCNRIGWKTMTPPEFRAISQHSVHELKTQGVCTPFEKEYIRKDGSRVPVLMGCALIEEASNQVIGFVLDLTERKQMEQEREQLLTRERLAREQAESANRIKDEFLAVLSHELRSPLNPILGWAKLLQTREFDKPTLQKAFATIERNANLQSQLIEDLLDVSRILRGKLSLTMVRIDLASVIQASIETVQAAAFAKNITIQTQLDTQAGHVLGDKTRLQQIVWNLLSNAVKFTDPAGRIEVCLTQVGSDALITVQDTGRGISQEFLPYVFDYFRQADSTTTRRFGGLGLGLAIVRHLVELHGGTVWAESAGEGQGATFTVKLPVLCELKQEFDGPSDITSFAADLALHGIHALVVDDEDDSRDFVCYVLEQAGATVTTASSAVFALQLLEHTKADVLLSDIGMPEVNGYMLMQQVRSQEAQQAKTPLPALALTAYAGEYDQKQALEAGFQLHLSKPVDPEALVRAIAKLVMIPTPSSIGASR
;
A
#
# COMPACT_ATOMS: atom_id res chain seq x y z
N MET A 1 22.57 11.94 40.48
CA MET A 1 21.58 12.67 39.65
C MET A 1 22.26 13.11 38.35
N LYS A 2 22.03 12.39 37.23
CA LYS A 2 22.54 12.80 35.92
C LYS A 2 21.62 13.92 35.42
N GLN A 3 22.10 15.16 35.33
CA GLN A 3 21.31 16.25 34.76
C GLN A 3 20.86 15.85 33.35
N PRO A 4 19.58 16.11 32.98
CA PRO A 4 19.11 15.81 31.65
C PRO A 4 19.97 16.60 30.66
N ILE A 5 20.43 15.93 29.61
CA ILE A 5 21.03 16.59 28.45
C ILE A 5 19.93 17.50 27.91
N ARG A 6 19.95 18.79 28.28
CA ARG A 6 19.07 19.78 27.68
C ARG A 6 19.49 19.85 26.22
N ILE A 7 18.63 19.33 25.38
CA ILE A 7 18.78 19.35 23.94
C ILE A 7 18.81 20.80 23.52
N ASP A 8 19.91 21.20 22.90
CA ASP A 8 20.08 22.57 22.42
C ASP A 8 19.07 22.77 21.28
N THR A 9 18.39 23.92 21.27
CA THR A 9 17.45 24.32 20.22
C THR A 9 18.03 24.11 18.82
N LEU A 10 19.34 24.26 18.71
CA LEU A 10 20.18 23.92 17.58
C LEU A 10 19.91 22.56 16.93
N GLN A 11 19.85 21.49 17.70
CA GLN A 11 19.81 20.13 17.15
C GLN A 11 18.47 19.83 16.46
N TRP A 12 17.37 20.37 17.00
CA TRP A 12 16.05 20.34 16.37
C TRP A 12 16.03 21.11 15.06
N PHE A 13 16.58 22.33 15.06
CA PHE A 13 16.60 23.17 13.85
C PHE A 13 17.44 22.57 12.74
N ILE A 14 18.63 22.08 13.05
CA ILE A 14 19.51 21.43 12.09
C ILE A 14 18.87 20.15 11.56
N GLY A 15 18.28 19.34 12.45
CA GLY A 15 17.53 18.15 12.04
C GLY A 15 16.43 18.49 11.03
N ILE A 16 15.55 19.45 11.36
CA ILE A 16 14.44 19.87 10.50
C ILE A 16 14.96 20.47 9.18
N TYR A 17 15.94 21.37 9.24
CA TYR A 17 16.52 22.01 8.06
C TYR A 17 17.12 20.97 7.10
N ILE A 18 17.86 19.99 7.62
CA ILE A 18 18.49 18.94 6.82
C ILE A 18 17.44 17.97 6.26
N VAL A 19 16.36 17.68 7.00
CA VAL A 19 15.22 16.92 6.46
C VAL A 19 14.56 17.67 5.31
N VAL A 20 14.18 18.94 5.51
CA VAL A 20 13.52 19.75 4.47
C VAL A 20 14.40 19.88 3.23
N ARG A 21 15.70 20.09 3.41
CA ARG A 21 16.65 20.17 2.30
C ARG A 21 16.84 18.83 1.60
N GLY A 22 17.00 17.74 2.35
CA GLY A 22 17.12 16.40 1.81
C GLY A 22 15.88 15.99 1.01
N MET A 23 14.69 16.29 1.52
CA MET A 23 13.42 16.14 0.83
C MET A 23 13.44 16.87 -0.52
N LEU A 24 13.86 18.13 -0.54
CA LEU A 24 13.85 18.93 -1.76
C LEU A 24 14.92 18.50 -2.78
N MET A 25 16.07 17.98 -2.32
CA MET A 25 17.06 17.32 -3.19
C MET A 25 16.49 16.07 -3.88
N LEU A 26 15.59 15.35 -3.22
CA LEU A 26 14.87 14.22 -3.80
C LEU A 26 13.78 14.67 -4.78
N MET A 27 13.17 15.84 -4.55
CA MET A 27 11.98 16.31 -5.28
C MET A 27 12.29 17.08 -6.56
N LEU A 28 13.40 17.82 -6.57
CA LEU A 28 13.70 18.82 -7.58
C LEU A 28 15.12 18.67 -8.20
N PRO A 29 15.55 17.44 -8.58
CA PRO A 29 16.91 17.22 -9.12
C PRO A 29 17.18 18.01 -10.42
N HIS A 30 16.13 18.33 -11.17
CA HIS A 30 16.24 19.10 -12.41
C HIS A 30 16.36 20.62 -12.22
N THR A 31 15.80 21.22 -11.17
CA THR A 31 16.05 22.64 -10.85
C THR A 31 17.37 22.85 -10.14
N LEU A 32 17.99 21.77 -9.66
CA LEU A 32 19.36 21.73 -9.17
C LEU A 32 20.39 21.63 -10.31
N LYS A 33 19.97 21.60 -11.59
CA LYS A 33 20.83 21.56 -12.79
C LYS A 33 21.52 22.89 -13.09
N THR A 34 22.04 23.58 -12.08
CA THR A 34 23.06 24.62 -12.31
C THR A 34 24.41 23.96 -12.52
N HIS A 35 25.34 24.65 -13.19
CA HIS A 35 26.71 24.17 -13.41
C HIS A 35 27.39 23.69 -12.11
N VAL A 36 26.93 24.19 -10.95
CA VAL A 36 27.40 23.86 -9.60
C VAL A 36 27.13 22.40 -9.19
N PHE A 37 26.09 21.75 -9.70
CA PHE A 37 25.72 20.40 -9.27
C PHE A 37 25.85 19.33 -10.34
N VAL A 38 26.29 19.69 -11.56
CA VAL A 38 26.50 18.74 -12.67
C VAL A 38 27.46 17.61 -12.24
N ALA A 39 28.54 17.95 -11.51
CA ALA A 39 29.52 16.97 -11.04
C ALA A 39 28.99 15.97 -9.99
N ILE A 40 27.91 16.31 -9.27
CA ILE A 40 27.31 15.47 -8.22
C ILE A 40 25.85 15.07 -8.54
N GLN A 41 25.42 15.25 -9.79
CA GLN A 41 24.05 15.03 -10.24
C GLN A 41 23.56 13.61 -10.03
N ALA A 42 24.39 12.61 -10.34
CA ALA A 42 24.05 11.20 -10.11
C ALA A 42 23.93 10.85 -8.61
N GLN A 43 24.56 11.65 -7.74
CA GLN A 43 24.61 11.43 -6.29
C GLN A 43 23.57 12.26 -5.53
N LEU A 44 23.01 13.31 -6.13
CA LEU A 44 22.02 14.21 -5.54
C LEU A 44 20.82 13.51 -4.87
N PRO A 45 20.20 12.48 -5.48
CA PRO A 45 19.14 11.71 -4.85
C PRO A 45 19.62 10.93 -3.62
N TRP A 46 20.79 10.31 -3.73
CA TRP A 46 21.40 9.59 -2.61
C TRP A 46 21.78 10.54 -1.47
N LEU A 47 22.33 11.71 -1.79
CA LEU A 47 22.65 12.77 -0.83
C LEU A 47 21.39 13.33 -0.18
N GLY A 48 20.31 13.49 -0.94
CA GLY A 48 19.00 13.90 -0.44
C GLY A 48 18.43 12.88 0.55
N ALA A 49 18.41 11.60 0.19
CA ALA A 49 17.97 10.51 1.07
C ALA A 49 18.81 10.44 2.34
N TRP A 50 20.15 10.52 2.22
CA TRP A 50 21.07 10.55 3.35
C TRP A 50 20.82 11.73 4.28
N GLN A 51 20.54 12.92 3.74
CA GLN A 51 20.20 14.09 4.55
C GLN A 51 18.88 13.88 5.30
N VAL A 52 17.83 13.36 4.65
CA VAL A 52 16.57 13.07 5.38
C VAL A 52 16.81 12.06 6.48
N ILE A 53 17.48 10.94 6.18
CA ILE A 53 17.77 9.90 7.17
C ILE A 53 18.59 10.49 8.32
N ALA A 54 19.62 11.28 8.03
CA ALA A 54 20.47 11.90 9.05
C ALA A 54 19.72 12.93 9.91
N GLY A 55 18.90 13.78 9.31
CA GLY A 55 18.09 14.76 10.03
C GLY A 55 16.99 14.12 10.88
N VAL A 56 16.29 13.10 10.37
CA VAL A 56 15.30 12.32 11.14
C VAL A 56 15.98 11.54 12.27
N THR A 57 17.13 10.91 12.00
CA THR A 57 17.89 10.18 13.02
C THR A 57 18.38 11.12 14.12
N LEU A 58 18.80 12.33 13.78
CA LEU A 58 19.17 13.35 14.76
C LEU A 58 17.96 13.74 15.63
N ILE A 59 16.80 13.99 15.01
CA ILE A 59 15.54 14.28 15.71
C ILE A 59 15.09 13.11 16.61
N MET A 60 15.20 11.86 16.14
CA MET A 60 14.82 10.68 16.90
C MET A 60 15.82 10.32 18.01
N ALA A 61 17.12 10.50 17.78
CA ALA A 61 18.16 10.27 18.80
C ALA A 61 17.93 11.18 20.02
N ILE A 62 17.48 12.39 19.76
CA ILE A 62 17.11 13.39 20.76
C ILE A 62 15.89 12.96 21.58
N THR A 63 14.87 12.37 20.95
CA THR A 63 13.59 12.08 21.62
C THR A 63 13.48 10.66 22.19
N LEU A 64 14.06 9.65 21.53
CA LEU A 64 13.77 8.23 21.77
C LEU A 64 14.95 7.43 22.33
N LEU A 65 16.19 7.81 22.01
CA LEU A 65 17.40 7.05 22.37
C LEU A 65 18.47 7.95 22.99
N PRO A 66 18.34 8.35 24.28
CA PRO A 66 19.28 9.25 24.95
C PRO A 66 20.67 8.63 25.25
N ARG A 67 21.05 7.54 24.57
CA ARG A 67 22.38 6.94 24.70
C ARG A 67 23.40 7.81 23.95
N ARG A 68 24.44 8.26 24.67
CA ARG A 68 25.53 9.11 24.12
C ARG A 68 26.10 8.58 22.80
N LEU A 69 26.28 7.27 22.67
CA LEU A 69 26.78 6.63 21.43
C LEU A 69 25.87 6.86 20.23
N PHE A 70 24.56 6.73 20.41
CA PHE A 70 23.59 6.90 19.32
C PHE A 70 23.48 8.37 18.91
N LEU A 71 23.47 9.28 19.88
CA LEU A 71 23.52 10.71 19.62
C LEU A 71 24.80 11.11 18.86
N MET A 72 25.95 10.57 19.26
CA MET A 72 27.23 10.82 18.58
C MET A 72 27.23 10.30 17.14
N ALA A 73 26.71 9.08 16.91
CA ALA A 73 26.54 8.52 15.58
C ALA A 73 25.63 9.39 14.69
N ALA A 74 24.50 9.87 15.22
CA ALA A 74 23.58 10.75 14.49
C ALA A 74 24.25 12.08 14.07
N HIS A 75 25.04 12.70 14.96
CA HIS A 75 25.78 13.93 14.65
C HIS A 75 26.86 13.69 13.59
N LEU A 76 27.62 12.59 13.69
CA LEU A 76 28.62 12.23 12.68
C LEU A 76 27.99 11.96 11.32
N MET A 77 26.82 11.32 11.29
CA MET A 77 26.07 11.04 10.07
C MET A 77 25.62 12.32 9.36
N VAL A 78 25.12 13.27 10.14
CA VAL A 78 24.72 14.60 9.65
C VAL A 78 25.93 15.39 9.17
N ALA A 79 27.03 15.41 9.93
CA ALA A 79 28.25 16.09 9.56
C ALA A 79 28.82 15.55 8.24
N PHE A 80 28.86 14.22 8.09
CA PHE A 80 29.27 13.56 6.85
C PHE A 80 28.42 13.99 5.65
N ALA A 81 27.08 14.04 5.81
CA ALA A 81 26.18 14.49 4.75
C ALA A 81 26.47 15.95 4.32
N LEU A 82 26.80 16.83 5.26
CA LEU A 82 27.16 18.22 4.96
C LEU A 82 28.54 18.33 4.29
N PHE A 83 29.53 17.53 4.69
CA PHE A 83 30.84 17.50 4.02
C PHE A 83 30.75 17.02 2.57
N GLN A 84 29.87 16.05 2.27
CA GLN A 84 29.69 15.60 0.89
C GLN A 84 29.08 16.68 -0.01
N VAL A 85 28.20 17.50 0.55
CA VAL A 85 27.69 18.69 -0.14
C VAL A 85 28.79 19.74 -0.32
N ALA A 86 29.59 19.98 0.72
CA ALA A 86 30.74 20.90 0.65
C ALA A 86 31.69 20.48 -0.49
N ARG A 87 31.97 19.19 -0.62
CA ARG A 87 32.75 18.61 -1.72
C ARG A 87 32.16 18.94 -3.09
N GLY A 88 30.84 18.86 -3.26
CA GLY A 88 30.16 19.26 -4.49
C GLY A 88 30.41 20.73 -4.84
N HIS A 89 30.30 21.61 -3.84
CA HIS A 89 30.56 23.04 -4.01
C HIS A 89 32.02 23.39 -4.27
N PHE A 90 32.97 22.60 -3.76
CA PHE A 90 34.39 22.70 -4.10
C PHE A 90 34.63 22.37 -5.58
N LEU A 91 34.08 21.26 -6.08
CA LEU A 91 34.18 20.88 -7.49
C LEU A 91 33.56 21.91 -8.44
N ALA A 92 32.57 22.65 -7.94
CA ALA A 92 31.91 23.74 -8.65
C ALA A 92 32.61 25.11 -8.56
N ASN A 93 33.73 25.20 -7.85
CA ASN A 93 34.44 26.45 -7.58
C ASN A 93 33.58 27.51 -6.88
N THR A 94 32.67 27.08 -5.98
CA THR A 94 31.80 27.96 -5.18
C THR A 94 32.27 28.02 -3.71
N TRP A 95 33.18 28.94 -3.40
CA TRP A 95 33.90 29.02 -2.13
C TRP A 95 33.02 29.38 -0.93
N THR A 96 32.08 30.30 -1.08
CA THR A 96 31.14 30.68 0.00
C THR A 96 30.35 29.48 0.51
N ALA A 97 29.71 28.73 -0.39
CA ALA A 97 28.96 27.53 -0.04
C ALA A 97 29.86 26.41 0.52
N LEU A 98 31.07 26.22 0.00
CA LEU A 98 32.05 25.27 0.55
C LEU A 98 32.36 25.56 2.03
N VAL A 99 32.67 26.82 2.35
CA VAL A 99 33.02 27.26 3.70
C VAL A 99 31.84 27.05 4.65
N ASP A 100 30.65 27.43 4.22
CA ASP A 100 29.43 27.27 5.00
C ASP A 100 29.15 25.83 5.42
N PHE A 101 29.13 24.90 4.45
CA PHE A 101 28.82 23.49 4.73
C PHE A 101 29.93 22.82 5.54
N SER A 102 31.18 23.24 5.35
CA SER A 102 32.31 22.75 6.13
C SER A 102 32.21 23.21 7.59
N LEU A 103 31.93 24.49 7.84
CA LEU A 103 31.77 25.02 9.19
C LEU A 103 30.56 24.42 9.92
N LEU A 104 29.43 24.28 9.23
CA LEU A 104 28.24 23.66 9.79
C LEU A 104 28.49 22.16 10.10
N GLY A 105 29.18 21.45 9.20
CA GLY A 105 29.57 20.05 9.39
C GLY A 105 30.52 19.85 10.58
N ILE A 106 31.57 20.67 10.68
CA ILE A 106 32.51 20.67 11.81
C ILE A 106 31.77 20.96 13.12
N GLY A 107 30.91 21.97 13.11
CA GLY A 107 30.13 22.37 14.26
C GLY A 107 29.24 21.25 14.81
N ILE A 108 28.55 20.53 13.92
CA ILE A 108 27.69 19.40 14.29
C ILE A 108 28.52 18.21 14.77
N ALA A 109 29.67 17.92 14.14
CA ALA A 109 30.55 16.83 14.56
C ALA A 109 31.12 17.05 15.98
N ILE A 110 31.42 18.30 16.33
CA ILE A 110 32.01 18.66 17.64
C ILE A 110 30.93 18.82 18.72
N ALA A 111 29.70 19.22 18.37
CA ALA A 111 28.60 19.43 19.31
C ALA A 111 28.42 18.35 20.41
N PRO A 112 28.45 17.03 20.11
CA PRO A 112 28.31 15.98 21.12
C PRO A 112 29.56 15.77 22.00
N LEU A 113 30.73 16.28 21.59
CA LEU A 113 32.01 16.16 22.32
C LEU A 113 32.18 17.24 23.39
N ILE A 114 31.42 18.33 23.34
CA ILE A 114 31.51 19.44 24.29
C ILE A 114 30.94 19.03 25.67
N PRO A 115 31.75 19.03 26.75
CA PRO A 115 31.30 18.64 28.08
C PRO A 115 30.16 19.52 28.60
N SER A 116 29.20 18.92 29.32
CA SER A 116 28.05 19.65 29.90
C SER A 116 28.47 20.72 30.92
N SER A 117 29.64 20.56 31.55
CA SER A 117 30.22 21.54 32.50
C SER A 117 30.60 22.87 31.82
N TRP A 118 31.02 22.83 30.56
CA TRP A 118 31.34 24.03 29.78
C TRP A 118 30.08 24.76 29.28
N ARG A 119 28.93 24.07 29.22
CA ARG A 119 27.64 24.67 28.81
C ARG A 119 26.94 25.46 29.92
N LEU A 120 27.33 25.26 31.18
CA LEU A 120 26.72 25.88 32.37
C LEU A 120 27.48 27.11 32.88
N SER A 121 28.74 27.31 32.47
CA SER A 121 29.63 28.37 33.00
C SER A 121 29.65 29.67 32.18
N LEU A 122 28.91 29.75 31.07
CA LEU A 122 28.86 30.93 30.21
C LEU A 122 27.63 31.82 30.54
N PRO A 123 27.80 33.16 30.70
CA PRO A 123 26.78 34.04 31.32
C PRO A 123 25.43 34.14 30.61
N ARG A 124 25.36 33.71 29.35
CA ARG A 124 24.17 33.23 28.64
C ARG A 124 24.71 32.11 27.78
N GLN A 125 24.18 30.90 27.89
CA GLN A 125 24.62 29.72 27.14
C GLN A 125 25.00 30.12 25.70
N ILE A 126 26.30 30.13 25.38
CA ILE A 126 26.75 30.35 24.01
C ILE A 126 26.20 29.16 23.22
N ASP A 127 25.17 29.40 22.42
CA ASP A 127 24.66 28.41 21.49
C ASP A 127 25.76 28.21 20.44
N LEU A 128 26.36 27.02 20.42
CA LEU A 128 27.41 26.64 19.46
C LEU A 128 27.01 27.03 18.02
N PHE A 129 25.70 26.96 17.72
CA PHE A 129 25.14 27.42 16.46
C PHE A 129 25.43 28.87 16.15
N ALA A 130 25.20 29.74 17.12
CA ALA A 130 25.35 31.16 16.92
C ALA A 130 26.81 31.54 16.72
N PHE A 131 27.71 30.87 17.42
CA PHE A 131 29.14 30.99 17.20
C PHE A 131 29.52 30.55 15.77
N ILE A 132 29.02 29.39 15.30
CA ILE A 132 29.23 28.92 13.92
C ILE A 132 28.66 29.93 12.91
N MET A 133 27.43 30.41 13.11
CA MET A 133 26.75 31.35 12.22
C MET A 133 27.43 32.72 12.18
N ALA A 134 27.93 33.20 13.32
CA ALA A 134 28.68 34.45 13.39
C ALA A 134 30.05 34.31 12.69
N THR A 135 30.74 33.18 12.92
CA THR A 135 32.05 32.87 12.29
C THR A 135 31.92 32.74 10.78
N ARG A 136 30.87 32.04 10.33
CA ARG A 136 30.48 31.93 8.93
C ARG A 136 30.20 33.30 8.32
N SER A 137 29.33 34.10 8.93
CA SER A 137 28.97 35.43 8.44
C SER A 137 30.20 36.34 8.31
N LEU A 138 31.18 36.25 9.21
CA LEU A 138 32.45 36.97 9.07
C LEU A 138 33.28 36.47 7.87
N LEU A 139 33.42 35.16 7.72
CA LEU A 139 34.18 34.55 6.63
C LEU A 139 33.56 34.83 5.26
N ASP A 140 32.23 34.73 5.14
CA ASP A 140 31.51 35.11 3.92
C ASP A 140 31.74 36.59 3.58
N GLY A 141 31.69 37.47 4.58
CA GLY A 141 31.98 38.89 4.40
C GLY A 141 33.40 39.14 3.89
N LEU A 142 34.40 38.44 4.44
CA LEU A 142 35.79 38.52 3.99
C LEU A 142 36.00 37.95 2.58
N ILE A 143 35.35 36.83 2.25
CA ILE A 143 35.44 36.18 0.94
C ILE A 143 34.82 37.05 -0.16
N VAL A 144 33.69 37.70 0.15
CA VAL A 144 33.00 38.63 -0.77
C VAL A 144 33.80 39.92 -0.97
N LEU A 145 34.52 40.39 0.05
CA LEU A 145 35.35 41.60 -0.02
C LEU A 145 36.78 41.34 -0.52
N ALA A 146 37.19 40.07 -0.66
CA ALA A 146 38.53 39.73 -1.12
C ALA A 146 38.75 40.24 -2.56
N PRO A 147 39.79 41.05 -2.81
CA PRO A 147 40.11 41.49 -4.16
C PRO A 147 40.54 40.26 -4.99
N PHE A 148 40.00 40.13 -6.20
CA PHE A 148 40.29 39.06 -7.18
C PHE A 148 39.82 37.66 -6.78
N ASN A 149 38.52 37.50 -6.50
CA ASN A 149 37.92 36.17 -6.40
C ASN A 149 37.28 35.76 -7.75
N PRO A 150 37.89 34.84 -8.52
CA PRO A 150 37.40 34.43 -9.84
C PRO A 150 36.00 33.79 -9.80
N GLN A 151 35.51 33.39 -8.62
CA GLN A 151 34.13 32.92 -8.44
C GLN A 151 33.10 34.00 -8.83
N PHE A 152 33.38 35.27 -8.53
CA PHE A 152 32.47 36.40 -8.82
C PHE A 152 32.68 37.00 -10.22
N GLU A 153 33.53 36.37 -11.04
CA GLU A 153 33.70 36.71 -12.45
C GLU A 153 32.79 35.92 -13.39
N ALA A 154 32.15 34.85 -12.89
CA ALA A 154 31.18 34.06 -13.65
C ALA A 154 29.86 34.82 -13.88
N HIS A 155 29.24 34.62 -15.06
CA HIS A 155 27.97 35.24 -15.47
C HIS A 155 26.81 35.06 -14.46
N LEU A 156 26.87 34.03 -13.62
CA LEU A 156 25.86 33.76 -12.58
C LEU A 156 25.74 34.90 -11.56
N TYR A 157 26.81 35.67 -11.31
CA TYR A 157 26.85 36.73 -10.31
C TYR A 157 26.70 38.13 -10.91
N ASP A 158 26.54 38.27 -12.23
CA ASP A 158 26.35 39.55 -12.91
C ASP A 158 25.23 40.42 -12.29
N PRO A 159 24.08 39.87 -11.84
CA PRO A 159 23.03 40.67 -11.21
C PRO A 159 23.41 41.20 -9.81
N VAL A 160 24.28 40.48 -9.09
CA VAL A 160 24.71 40.81 -7.71
C VAL A 160 25.99 41.64 -7.68
N ARG A 161 26.77 41.59 -8.75
CA ARG A 161 28.08 42.24 -8.91
C ARG A 161 28.13 43.69 -8.42
N PRO A 162 27.15 44.56 -8.77
CA PRO A 162 27.14 45.95 -8.30
C PRO A 162 26.99 46.11 -6.79
N TYR A 163 26.48 45.08 -6.11
CA TYR A 163 26.10 45.09 -4.71
C TYR A 163 27.04 44.26 -3.82
N LEU A 164 28.05 43.57 -4.38
CA LEU A 164 28.96 42.69 -3.62
C LEU A 164 29.63 43.41 -2.44
N LEU A 165 30.03 44.67 -2.62
CA LEU A 165 30.59 45.49 -1.55
C LEU A 165 29.63 45.62 -0.35
N TRP A 166 28.36 45.94 -0.63
CA TRP A 166 27.32 46.09 0.39
C TRP A 166 26.98 44.76 1.07
N TYR A 167 26.97 43.66 0.31
CA TYR A 167 26.79 42.32 0.88
C TYR A 167 27.94 41.92 1.79
N GLY A 168 29.19 42.14 1.36
CA GLY A 168 30.37 41.84 2.15
C GLY A 168 30.40 42.61 3.47
N ILE A 169 30.07 43.91 3.43
CA ILE A 169 29.93 44.75 4.63
C ILE A 169 28.77 44.25 5.50
N GLY A 170 27.62 43.91 4.90
CA GLY A 170 26.46 43.39 5.62
C GLY A 170 26.75 42.09 6.37
N TYR A 171 27.47 41.16 5.75
CA TYR A 171 27.91 39.91 6.36
C TYR A 171 28.93 40.12 7.49
N LEU A 172 29.89 41.03 7.33
CA LEU A 172 30.82 41.41 8.39
C LEU A 172 30.10 42.04 9.60
N VAL A 173 29.24 43.02 9.35
CA VAL A 173 28.49 43.73 10.41
C VAL A 173 27.54 42.77 11.12
N GLY A 174 26.82 41.92 10.38
CA GLY A 174 25.95 40.90 10.94
C GLY A 174 26.72 39.88 11.81
N GLY A 175 27.88 39.43 11.34
CA GLY A 175 28.76 38.51 12.07
C GLY A 175 29.31 39.11 13.36
N LEU A 176 29.83 40.34 13.30
CA LEU A 176 30.32 41.09 14.48
C LEU A 176 29.19 41.38 15.48
N ALA A 177 28.01 41.76 14.99
CA ALA A 177 26.85 42.02 15.83
C ALA A 177 26.37 40.74 16.55
N LEU A 178 26.39 39.59 15.87
CA LEU A 178 26.13 38.30 16.51
C LEU A 178 27.21 37.99 17.57
N PHE A 179 28.51 38.12 17.25
CA PHE A 179 29.58 37.94 18.25
C PHE A 179 29.39 38.83 19.48
N ALA A 180 29.17 40.13 19.29
CA ALA A 180 28.93 41.07 20.37
C ALA A 180 27.68 40.68 21.19
N ALA A 181 26.59 40.28 20.53
CA ALA A 181 25.36 39.91 21.20
C ALA A 181 25.48 38.64 22.07
N TYR A 182 26.34 37.69 21.70
CA TYR A 182 26.55 36.43 22.42
C TYR A 182 27.66 36.48 23.47
N PHE A 183 28.71 37.29 23.28
CA PHE A 183 29.82 37.38 24.25
C PHE A 183 29.60 38.44 25.35
N TYR A 184 28.69 39.40 25.16
CA TYR A 184 28.34 40.36 26.21
C TYR A 184 27.14 39.86 27.05
N PRO A 185 27.27 39.63 28.36
CA PRO A 185 26.17 39.11 29.19
C PRO A 185 24.99 40.09 29.33
N LYS A 186 25.25 41.39 29.15
CA LYS A 186 24.31 42.49 29.40
C LYS A 186 23.56 42.98 28.15
N THR A 187 23.68 42.32 27.00
CA THR A 187 23.02 42.79 25.77
C THR A 187 21.49 42.81 25.93
N PRO A 188 20.80 43.90 25.56
CA PRO A 188 19.35 43.93 25.56
C PRO A 188 18.74 42.89 24.61
N PRO A 189 17.57 42.31 24.93
CA PRO A 189 16.90 41.33 24.05
C PRO A 189 16.58 41.86 22.65
N TRP A 190 16.35 43.17 22.51
CA TRP A 190 16.09 43.80 21.22
C TRP A 190 17.35 43.87 20.35
N CYS A 191 18.53 44.21 20.91
CA CYS A 191 19.80 44.19 20.17
C CYS A 191 20.11 42.78 19.64
N PHE A 192 19.86 41.76 20.46
CA PHE A 192 20.04 40.37 20.10
C PHE A 192 19.15 39.95 18.91
N ARG A 193 17.88 40.39 18.91
CA ARG A 193 16.94 40.17 17.80
C ARG A 193 17.36 40.91 16.53
N CYS A 194 17.78 42.16 16.65
CA CYS A 194 18.26 42.95 15.52
C CYS A 194 19.50 42.32 14.86
N ALA A 195 20.46 41.81 15.63
CA ALA A 195 21.63 41.13 15.08
C ALA A 195 21.26 39.91 14.22
N HIS A 196 20.29 39.11 14.66
CA HIS A 196 19.79 37.96 13.89
C HIS A 196 18.97 38.36 12.66
N LEU A 197 18.16 39.43 12.75
CA LEU A 197 17.43 39.97 11.61
C LEU A 197 18.36 40.54 10.54
N ILE A 198 19.42 41.24 10.92
CA ILE A 198 20.41 41.79 9.99
C ILE A 198 21.14 40.64 9.29
N ALA A 199 21.68 39.69 10.04
CA ALA A 199 22.39 38.55 9.47
C ALA A 199 21.49 37.69 8.57
N GLY A 200 20.25 37.41 9.00
CA GLY A 200 19.28 36.66 8.20
C GLY A 200 18.78 37.42 6.97
N GLY A 201 18.57 38.73 7.10
CA GLY A 201 18.13 39.61 6.02
C GLY A 201 19.16 39.77 4.90
N VAL A 202 20.45 39.87 5.24
CA VAL A 202 21.55 39.90 4.26
C VAL A 202 21.60 38.59 3.45
N MET A 203 21.40 37.44 4.10
CA MET A 203 21.29 36.14 3.42
C MET A 203 20.07 36.04 2.50
N TRP A 204 18.94 36.58 2.95
CA TRP A 204 17.72 36.59 2.16
C TRP A 204 17.83 37.52 0.94
N ALA A 205 18.44 38.69 1.11
CA ALA A 205 18.75 39.62 0.03
C ALA A 205 19.73 38.98 -0.99
N TRP A 206 20.75 38.26 -0.52
CA TRP A 206 21.68 37.52 -1.39
C TRP A 206 20.96 36.50 -2.29
N THR A 207 19.91 35.87 -1.76
CA THR A 207 19.04 34.95 -2.50
C THR A 207 18.34 35.64 -3.67
N ILE A 208 17.74 36.81 -3.40
CA ILE A 208 17.00 37.60 -4.40
C ILE A 208 17.97 38.16 -5.44
N GLY A 209 19.14 38.62 -5.01
CA GLY A 209 20.15 39.22 -5.86
C GLY A 209 20.63 38.28 -6.96
N LEU A 210 20.72 36.96 -6.72
CA LEU A 210 21.28 36.00 -7.69
C LEU A 210 20.46 35.83 -8.98
N GLY A 211 19.31 36.51 -9.13
CA GLY A 211 18.61 36.69 -10.41
C GLY A 211 17.98 35.45 -11.05
N ALA A 212 18.33 34.25 -10.58
CA ALA A 212 17.68 32.99 -10.92
C ALA A 212 17.27 32.31 -9.61
N PRO A 213 15.97 32.26 -9.26
CA PRO A 213 15.51 31.56 -8.07
C PRO A 213 15.55 30.05 -8.36
N THR A 214 16.75 29.50 -8.45
CA THR A 214 16.88 28.06 -8.27
C THR A 214 16.40 27.77 -6.87
N TRP A 215 15.46 26.84 -6.71
CA TRP A 215 14.92 26.49 -5.39
C TRP A 215 16.03 26.26 -4.36
N ASN A 216 17.20 25.81 -4.82
CA ASN A 216 18.40 25.68 -4.01
C ASN A 216 18.89 26.98 -3.38
N SER A 217 19.02 28.10 -4.12
CA SER A 217 19.43 29.38 -3.52
C SER A 217 18.39 29.87 -2.52
N VAL A 218 17.10 29.71 -2.85
CA VAL A 218 15.97 30.05 -1.98
C VAL A 218 15.94 29.22 -0.70
N LEU A 219 16.24 27.93 -0.79
CA LEU A 219 16.27 27.02 0.37
C LEU A 219 17.52 27.19 1.20
N TYR A 220 18.64 27.41 0.54
CA TYR A 220 19.94 27.47 1.18
C TYR A 220 20.19 28.82 1.84
N TYR A 221 20.17 29.91 1.06
CA TYR A 221 20.38 31.25 1.58
C TYR A 221 19.09 31.82 2.17
N GLY A 222 17.96 31.62 1.49
CA GLY A 222 16.66 32.12 1.97
C GLY A 222 16.12 31.33 3.16
N GLY A 223 16.18 29.99 3.13
CA GLY A 223 15.70 29.13 4.21
C GLY A 223 16.55 29.25 5.47
N LEU A 224 17.89 29.19 5.34
CA LEU A 224 18.79 29.37 6.48
C LEU A 224 18.77 30.83 6.99
N GLY A 225 18.63 31.81 6.10
CA GLY A 225 18.46 33.22 6.47
C GLY A 225 17.15 33.49 7.22
N SER A 226 16.05 32.90 6.76
CA SER A 226 14.74 32.97 7.43
C SER A 226 14.80 32.28 8.80
N LEU A 227 15.48 31.14 8.89
CA LEU A 227 15.66 30.41 10.14
C LEU A 227 16.51 31.20 11.13
N LEU A 228 17.62 31.80 10.67
CA LEU A 228 18.48 32.65 11.50
C LEU A 228 17.70 33.89 12.01
N ALA A 229 16.91 34.51 11.13
CA ALA A 229 16.05 35.64 11.47
C ALA A 229 14.97 35.25 12.49
N LEU A 230 14.32 34.09 12.37
CA LEU A 230 13.23 33.66 13.25
C LEU A 230 13.73 33.02 14.57
N LEU A 231 15.00 32.62 14.64
CA LEU A 231 15.59 31.91 15.78
C LEU A 231 15.30 32.56 17.15
N PRO A 232 15.46 33.90 17.33
CA PRO A 232 15.19 34.54 18.61
C PRO A 232 13.74 34.44 19.09
N TRP A 233 12.80 34.29 18.15
CA TRP A 233 11.36 34.18 18.44
C TRP A 233 10.90 32.73 18.65
N LEU A 234 11.52 31.78 17.93
CA LEU A 234 11.22 30.36 18.06
C LEU A 234 11.90 29.71 19.27
N SER A 235 13.07 30.20 19.66
CA SER A 235 13.87 29.62 20.75
C SER A 235 13.11 29.51 22.10
N PRO A 236 12.32 30.49 22.56
CA PRO A 236 11.50 30.35 23.76
C PRO A 236 10.37 29.31 23.66
N TRP A 237 9.88 29.04 22.45
CA TRP A 237 8.87 28.00 22.22
C TRP A 237 9.50 26.62 22.21
N LEU A 238 10.61 26.43 21.48
CA LEU A 238 11.32 25.15 21.45
C LEU A 238 11.90 24.75 22.81
N ARG A 239 12.36 25.71 23.62
CA ARG A 239 12.83 25.44 24.99
C ARG A 239 11.72 24.95 25.92
N ARG A 240 10.44 25.13 25.55
CA ARG A 240 9.27 24.60 26.28
C ARG A 240 8.86 23.20 25.83
N VAL A 241 9.40 22.71 24.71
CA VAL A 241 9.17 21.33 24.27
C VAL A 241 10.01 20.42 25.14
N ASP A 242 9.35 19.64 26.00
CA ASP A 242 10.02 18.61 26.79
C ASP A 242 10.24 17.37 25.91
N PRO A 243 11.49 17.04 25.55
CA PRO A 243 11.81 15.87 24.73
C PRO A 243 11.57 14.55 25.48
N GLY A 244 11.50 14.57 26.82
CA GLY A 244 11.12 13.42 27.64
C GLY A 244 9.60 13.25 27.77
N SER A 245 8.81 14.22 27.31
CA SER A 245 7.35 14.08 27.39
C SER A 245 6.84 13.06 26.37
N LEU A 246 5.91 12.23 26.82
CA LEU A 246 5.24 11.22 25.99
C LEU A 246 4.58 11.84 24.74
N GLN A 247 4.07 13.08 24.88
CA GLN A 247 3.46 13.82 23.77
C GLN A 247 4.45 14.08 22.63
N THR A 248 5.64 14.58 22.96
CA THR A 248 6.70 14.86 21.99
C THR A 248 7.21 13.56 21.36
N GLN A 249 7.43 12.52 22.16
CA GLN A 249 7.89 11.22 21.67
C GLN A 249 6.90 10.55 20.71
N LEU A 250 5.61 10.53 21.04
CA LEU A 250 4.57 9.97 20.17
C LEU A 250 4.42 10.76 18.87
N ALA A 251 4.38 12.09 18.95
CA ALA A 251 4.24 12.94 17.77
C ALA A 251 5.41 12.75 16.80
N VAL A 252 6.65 12.73 17.32
CA VAL A 252 7.87 12.57 16.51
C VAL A 252 7.95 11.16 15.93
N THR A 253 7.62 10.13 16.71
CA THR A 253 7.61 8.74 16.22
C THR A 253 6.60 8.56 15.09
N LEU A 254 5.38 9.09 15.24
CA LEU A 254 4.34 8.96 14.23
C LEU A 254 4.73 9.68 12.93
N VAL A 255 5.31 10.87 13.03
CA VAL A 255 5.81 11.61 11.88
C VAL A 255 6.95 10.85 11.21
N SER A 256 7.90 10.30 11.96
CA SER A 256 9.01 9.52 11.40
C SER A 256 8.54 8.24 10.71
N VAL A 257 7.57 7.53 11.28
CA VAL A 257 7.02 6.27 10.72
C VAL A 257 6.22 6.53 9.45
N VAL A 258 5.57 7.68 9.30
CA VAL A 258 4.81 8.00 8.08
C VAL A 258 5.71 8.64 7.03
N VAL A 259 6.52 9.63 7.41
CA VAL A 259 7.30 10.44 6.47
C VAL A 259 8.48 9.65 5.89
N LEU A 260 9.16 8.81 6.68
CA LEU A 260 10.36 8.10 6.21
C LEU A 260 10.04 7.06 5.12
N PRO A 261 9.06 6.15 5.27
CA PRO A 261 8.70 5.18 4.23
C PRO A 261 8.12 5.83 2.97
N LEU A 262 7.36 6.90 3.18
CA LEU A 262 6.71 7.64 2.11
C LEU A 262 7.75 8.39 1.25
N LEU A 263 8.80 8.92 1.89
CA LEU A 263 9.95 9.47 1.17
C LEU A 263 10.76 8.40 0.46
N THR A 264 11.08 7.27 1.11
CA THR A 264 11.83 6.20 0.44
C THR A 264 11.06 5.60 -0.73
N ALA A 265 9.73 5.52 -0.66
CA ALA A 265 8.90 5.12 -1.79
C ALA A 265 9.03 6.09 -2.98
N VAL A 266 8.94 7.40 -2.73
CA VAL A 266 9.07 8.41 -3.79
C VAL A 266 10.47 8.38 -4.42
N THR A 267 11.54 8.18 -3.65
CA THR A 267 12.90 8.11 -4.20
C THR A 267 13.14 6.85 -5.02
N LEU A 268 12.68 5.70 -4.54
CA LEU A 268 12.82 4.42 -5.24
C LEU A 268 12.06 4.41 -6.57
N VAL A 269 10.92 5.09 -6.64
CA VAL A 269 10.06 5.14 -7.84
C VAL A 269 10.54 6.17 -8.87
N THR A 270 11.05 7.32 -8.43
CA THR A 270 11.32 8.44 -9.35
C THR A 270 12.60 8.31 -10.17
N LEU A 271 13.64 7.66 -9.64
CA LEU A 271 14.94 7.56 -10.32
C LEU A 271 14.93 6.67 -11.57
N PRO A 272 14.32 5.46 -11.54
CA PRO A 272 14.24 4.62 -12.73
C PRO A 272 13.38 5.26 -13.83
N GLN A 273 12.33 5.98 -13.45
CA GLN A 273 11.39 6.59 -14.39
C GLN A 273 12.02 7.71 -15.23
N GLU A 274 12.83 8.60 -14.63
CA GLU A 274 13.50 9.68 -15.38
C GLU A 274 14.47 9.12 -16.44
N GLN A 275 15.25 8.09 -16.08
CA GLN A 275 16.17 7.43 -17.03
C GLN A 275 15.42 6.75 -18.17
N THR A 276 14.32 6.06 -17.85
CA THR A 276 13.50 5.36 -18.85
C THR A 276 12.90 6.34 -19.85
N VAL A 277 12.34 7.46 -19.37
CA VAL A 277 11.75 8.48 -20.23
C VAL A 277 12.80 9.17 -21.11
N ILE A 278 13.99 9.45 -20.58
CA ILE A 278 15.10 10.01 -21.38
C ILE A 278 15.55 9.02 -22.46
N GLN A 279 15.70 7.73 -22.13
CA GLN A 279 16.09 6.71 -23.11
C GLN A 279 15.04 6.52 -24.21
N GLN A 280 13.75 6.48 -23.84
CA GLN A 280 12.65 6.40 -24.79
C GLN A 280 12.61 7.62 -25.72
N ALA A 281 12.78 8.83 -25.17
CA ALA A 281 12.81 10.05 -25.98
C ALA A 281 14.01 10.09 -26.93
N LEU A 282 15.19 9.65 -26.47
CA LEU A 282 16.38 9.56 -27.31
C LEU A 282 16.21 8.52 -28.43
N ALA A 283 15.64 7.36 -28.14
CA ALA A 283 15.34 6.33 -29.14
C ALA A 283 14.33 6.82 -30.18
N LEU A 284 13.32 7.58 -29.77
CA LEU A 284 12.37 8.22 -30.68
C LEU A 284 13.08 9.20 -31.62
N GLN A 285 13.94 10.07 -31.10
CA GLN A 285 14.70 11.02 -31.92
C GLN A 285 15.65 10.32 -32.90
N GLN A 286 16.30 9.24 -32.48
CA GLN A 286 17.13 8.42 -33.38
C GLN A 286 16.32 7.83 -34.53
N THR A 287 15.13 7.30 -34.21
CA THR A 287 14.23 6.71 -35.19
C THR A 287 13.73 7.77 -36.18
N LEU A 288 13.35 8.95 -35.68
CA LEU A 288 12.94 10.09 -36.51
C LEU A 288 14.07 10.59 -37.40
N ALA A 289 15.28 10.78 -36.86
CA ALA A 289 16.44 11.21 -37.65
C ALA A 289 16.76 10.19 -38.77
N LYS A 290 16.66 8.89 -38.48
CA LYS A 290 16.85 7.83 -39.46
C LYS A 290 15.78 7.83 -40.55
N ALA A 291 14.51 7.98 -40.18
CA ALA A 291 13.39 8.07 -41.14
C ALA A 291 13.54 9.29 -42.05
N LEU A 292 13.77 10.48 -41.47
CA LEU A 292 14.00 11.72 -42.22
C LEU A 292 15.22 11.62 -43.15
N SER A 293 16.30 10.98 -42.71
CA SER A 293 17.46 10.70 -43.56
C SER A 293 17.09 9.86 -44.79
N GLN A 294 16.27 8.82 -44.62
CA GLN A 294 15.82 7.97 -45.72
C GLN A 294 14.87 8.71 -46.67
N ASP A 295 13.98 9.54 -46.13
CA ASP A 295 13.05 10.37 -46.92
C ASP A 295 13.81 11.40 -47.75
N ILE A 296 14.79 12.10 -47.15
CA ILE A 296 15.65 13.07 -47.85
C ILE A 296 16.48 12.36 -48.94
N ALA A 297 17.05 11.20 -48.65
CA ALA A 297 17.78 10.42 -49.65
C ALA A 297 16.89 10.03 -50.83
N SER A 298 15.65 9.60 -50.54
CA SER A 298 14.66 9.22 -51.57
C SER A 298 14.26 10.43 -52.40
N TYR A 299 13.99 11.57 -51.75
CA TYR A 299 13.66 12.84 -52.40
C TYR A 299 14.79 13.30 -53.33
N VAL A 300 16.03 13.32 -52.85
CA VAL A 300 17.19 13.72 -53.66
C VAL A 300 17.43 12.72 -54.81
N SER A 301 17.27 11.42 -54.56
CA SER A 301 17.45 10.38 -55.58
C SER A 301 16.39 10.48 -56.69
N LEU A 302 15.12 10.70 -56.33
CA LEU A 302 14.01 10.88 -57.28
C LEU A 302 14.32 12.04 -58.24
N HIS A 303 14.68 13.19 -57.68
CA HIS A 303 14.95 14.39 -58.45
C HIS A 303 16.23 14.30 -59.29
N ARG A 304 17.27 13.65 -58.77
CA ARG A 304 18.47 13.30 -59.55
C ARG A 304 18.13 12.41 -60.72
N ALA A 305 17.29 11.39 -60.52
CA ALA A 305 16.85 10.48 -61.57
C ALA A 305 16.02 11.21 -62.63
N ALA A 306 15.16 12.15 -62.25
CA ALA A 306 14.37 12.96 -63.18
C ALA A 306 15.27 13.81 -64.11
N VAL A 307 16.27 14.51 -63.57
CA VAL A 307 17.23 15.27 -64.39
C VAL A 307 18.08 14.36 -65.26
N HIS A 308 18.46 13.18 -64.76
CA HIS A 308 19.19 12.21 -65.56
C HIS A 308 18.36 11.66 -66.72
N ALA A 309 17.10 11.28 -66.47
CA ALA A 309 16.17 10.83 -67.50
C ALA A 309 15.91 11.91 -68.57
N LEU A 310 15.88 13.18 -68.15
CA LEU A 310 15.81 14.31 -69.07
C LEU A 310 17.06 14.41 -69.96
N ALA A 311 18.25 14.18 -69.40
CA ALA A 311 19.51 14.19 -70.16
C ALA A 311 19.65 13.03 -71.14
N GLN A 312 18.96 11.90 -70.91
CA GLN A 312 18.96 10.74 -71.80
C GLN A 312 17.99 10.86 -72.99
N GLN A 313 17.28 11.99 -73.13
CA GLN A 313 16.36 12.19 -74.25
C GLN A 313 17.12 12.25 -75.59
N PRO A 314 16.84 11.34 -76.55
CA PRO A 314 17.73 11.04 -77.68
C PRO A 314 18.00 12.19 -78.66
N ASN A 315 17.20 13.26 -78.62
CA ASN A 315 17.34 14.42 -79.50
C ASN A 315 17.70 15.72 -78.77
N LEU A 316 17.79 15.72 -77.43
CA LEU A 316 17.96 16.96 -76.66
C LEU A 316 19.28 17.67 -77.00
N ALA A 317 20.36 16.91 -77.22
CA ALA A 317 21.67 17.44 -77.61
C ALA A 317 21.71 18.04 -79.03
N SER A 318 20.85 17.57 -79.93
CA SER A 318 20.81 17.97 -81.34
C SER A 318 19.77 19.05 -81.65
N MET A 319 18.91 19.40 -80.70
CA MET A 319 17.92 20.47 -80.85
C MET A 319 18.58 21.85 -80.90
N SER A 320 18.01 22.76 -81.68
CA SER A 320 18.39 24.19 -81.65
C SER A 320 18.13 24.80 -80.27
N PRO A 321 18.81 25.90 -79.89
CA PRO A 321 18.60 26.54 -78.57
C PRO A 321 17.14 26.92 -78.28
N THR A 322 16.37 27.29 -79.32
CA THR A 322 14.93 27.63 -79.21
C THR A 322 14.08 26.38 -78.95
N GLU A 323 14.38 25.26 -79.62
CA GLU A 323 13.69 23.98 -79.40
C GLU A 323 14.00 23.41 -78.02
N GLN A 324 15.26 23.47 -77.58
CA GLN A 324 15.64 23.08 -76.21
C GLN A 324 14.88 23.91 -75.17
N ARG A 325 14.78 25.23 -75.36
CA ARG A 325 14.03 26.12 -74.46
C ARG A 325 12.56 25.74 -74.33
N ASN A 326 11.88 25.47 -75.45
CA ASN A 326 10.48 25.08 -75.46
C ASN A 326 10.28 23.71 -74.81
N PHE A 327 11.19 22.76 -75.05
CA PHE A 327 11.16 21.44 -74.44
C PHE A 327 11.35 21.52 -72.92
N LEU A 328 12.37 22.25 -72.44
CA LEU A 328 12.60 22.44 -71.00
C LEU A 328 11.41 23.15 -70.32
N ARG A 329 10.73 24.08 -70.99
CA ARG A 329 9.49 24.71 -70.48
C ARG A 329 8.38 23.71 -70.28
N LEU A 330 8.12 22.88 -71.28
CA LEU A 330 7.07 21.86 -71.21
C LEU A 330 7.33 20.89 -70.04
N ILE A 331 8.57 20.44 -69.89
CA ILE A 331 8.96 19.56 -68.77
C ILE A 331 8.81 20.28 -67.43
N ASN A 332 9.25 21.53 -67.31
CA ASN A 332 9.12 22.32 -66.06
C ASN A 332 7.66 22.66 -65.70
N GLN A 333 6.76 22.72 -66.69
CA GLN A 333 5.32 22.87 -66.45
C GLN A 333 4.66 21.56 -66.00
N THR A 334 5.21 20.42 -66.42
CA THR A 334 4.72 19.08 -66.06
C THR A 334 5.28 18.61 -64.72
N TYR A 335 6.53 18.97 -64.41
CA TYR A 335 7.22 18.63 -63.17
C TYR A 335 7.57 19.93 -62.42
N THR A 336 6.65 20.36 -61.56
CA THR A 336 6.65 21.70 -60.95
C THR A 336 7.69 21.89 -59.85
N ASP A 337 8.28 20.82 -59.32
CA ASP A 337 9.28 20.91 -58.23
C ASP A 337 10.59 21.55 -58.70
N PHE A 338 10.87 21.52 -60.00
CA PHE A 338 12.01 22.27 -60.56
C PHE A 338 11.67 23.75 -60.68
N VAL A 339 12.43 24.57 -59.96
CA VAL A 339 12.39 26.02 -60.06
C VAL A 339 12.94 26.49 -61.41
N VAL A 340 13.98 25.81 -61.91
CA VAL A 340 14.50 26.02 -63.26
C VAL A 340 15.25 24.81 -63.80
N LEU A 341 15.03 24.52 -65.07
CA LEU A 341 15.82 23.59 -65.88
C LEU A 341 16.67 24.39 -66.87
N ALA A 342 17.90 23.95 -67.13
CA ALA A 342 18.81 24.61 -68.05
C ALA A 342 19.73 23.62 -68.77
N THR A 343 20.10 23.90 -70.01
CA THR A 343 21.13 23.16 -70.76
C THR A 343 22.38 24.01 -70.91
N TYR A 344 23.54 23.36 -70.87
CA TYR A 344 24.84 23.98 -71.04
C TYR A 344 25.66 23.20 -72.07
N ASP A 345 26.49 23.89 -72.84
CA ASP A 345 27.38 23.26 -73.84
C ASP A 345 28.59 22.56 -73.19
N ALA A 346 29.41 21.91 -74.01
CA ALA A 346 30.64 21.23 -73.57
C ALA A 346 31.67 22.19 -72.94
N GLY A 347 31.59 23.48 -73.24
CA GLY A 347 32.38 24.57 -72.65
C GLY A 347 31.75 25.18 -71.39
N GLY A 348 30.59 24.71 -70.95
CA GLY A 348 29.88 25.22 -69.78
C GLY A 348 29.04 26.48 -70.01
N ASN A 349 28.87 26.96 -71.24
CA ASN A 349 28.02 28.13 -71.54
C ASN A 349 26.55 27.72 -71.58
N ALA A 350 25.67 28.57 -71.05
CA ALA A 350 24.24 28.30 -71.03
C ALA A 350 23.64 28.38 -72.45
N ILE A 351 22.91 27.35 -72.87
CA ILE A 351 22.25 27.25 -74.19
C ILE A 351 20.76 27.63 -74.07
N ALA A 352 20.05 26.98 -73.16
CA ALA A 352 18.61 27.19 -72.97
C ALA A 352 18.22 27.07 -71.48
N ARG A 353 17.10 27.69 -71.12
CA ARG A 353 16.52 27.66 -69.76
C ARG A 353 15.00 27.54 -69.84
N SER A 354 14.37 26.90 -68.87
CA SER A 354 12.90 26.83 -68.79
C SER A 354 12.28 28.18 -68.43
N ASP A 355 12.99 29.06 -67.72
CA ASP A 355 12.50 30.40 -67.38
C ASP A 355 12.62 31.42 -68.55
N ASN A 356 11.95 32.57 -68.42
CA ASN A 356 12.06 33.70 -69.36
C ASN A 356 13.27 34.61 -69.06
N ARG A 357 14.19 34.20 -68.18
CA ARG A 357 15.32 35.02 -67.75
C ARG A 357 16.49 34.90 -68.73
N PRO A 358 17.39 35.91 -68.80
CA PRO A 358 18.58 35.84 -69.64
C PRO A 358 19.47 34.65 -69.25
N LEU A 359 20.19 34.11 -70.24
CA LEU A 359 21.14 33.02 -70.05
C LEU A 359 22.19 33.43 -69.02
N GLY A 360 22.37 32.59 -67.99
CA GLY A 360 23.29 32.84 -66.89
C GLY A 360 24.76 32.71 -67.30
N PRO A 361 25.70 33.10 -66.43
CA PRO A 361 27.13 32.97 -66.68
C PRO A 361 27.55 31.51 -66.88
N SER A 362 28.68 31.31 -67.57
CA SER A 362 29.28 30.00 -67.77
C SER A 362 29.49 29.27 -66.44
N ILE A 363 29.37 27.94 -66.50
CA ILE A 363 29.50 27.04 -65.36
C ILE A 363 30.78 26.21 -65.44
N ALA A 364 31.64 26.51 -66.42
CA ALA A 364 32.89 25.80 -66.69
C ALA A 364 33.77 25.66 -65.43
N ASP A 365 33.92 26.74 -64.66
CA ASP A 365 34.81 26.76 -63.49
C ASP A 365 34.19 26.07 -62.26
N ARG A 366 32.96 25.56 -62.36
CA ARG A 366 32.30 24.94 -61.21
C ARG A 366 32.77 23.50 -61.04
N SER A 367 33.12 23.13 -59.81
CA SER A 367 33.51 21.78 -59.44
C SER A 367 32.49 20.73 -59.88
N SER A 368 31.19 20.99 -59.67
CA SER A 368 30.11 20.05 -60.06
C SER A 368 30.02 19.82 -61.58
N PHE A 369 30.34 20.82 -62.40
CA PHE A 369 30.40 20.68 -63.86
C PHE A 369 31.66 19.92 -64.29
N GLN A 370 32.82 20.27 -63.74
CA GLN A 370 34.09 19.58 -64.04
C GLN A 370 34.04 18.10 -63.64
N THR A 371 33.44 17.79 -62.50
CA THR A 371 33.21 16.41 -62.06
C THR A 371 32.27 15.69 -63.02
N ALA A 372 31.10 16.26 -63.36
CA ALA A 372 30.16 15.63 -64.30
C ALA A 372 30.80 15.38 -65.68
N ARG A 373 31.62 16.33 -66.17
CA ARG A 373 32.36 16.21 -67.43
C ARG A 373 33.42 15.12 -67.37
N ARG A 374 34.13 14.98 -66.25
CA ARG A 374 35.23 14.01 -66.07
C ARG A 374 34.73 12.59 -65.80
N THR A 375 33.72 12.45 -64.94
CA THR A 375 33.23 11.14 -64.48
C THR A 375 32.12 10.58 -65.37
N GLY A 376 31.42 11.44 -66.10
CA GLY A 376 30.21 11.03 -66.83
C GLY A 376 29.05 10.67 -65.91
N GLU A 377 29.11 11.02 -64.63
CA GLU A 377 28.06 10.75 -63.66
C GLU A 377 27.28 12.03 -63.32
N PRO A 378 25.98 11.93 -62.97
CA PRO A 378 25.23 13.08 -62.50
C PRO A 378 25.77 13.58 -61.16
N THR A 379 25.92 14.89 -60.99
CA THR A 379 26.44 15.52 -59.77
C THR A 379 25.35 16.34 -59.07
N LEU A 380 25.47 16.45 -57.75
CA LEU A 380 24.62 17.28 -56.90
C LEU A 380 25.45 18.40 -56.26
N SER A 381 24.93 19.61 -56.23
CA SER A 381 25.51 20.73 -55.48
C SER A 381 24.42 21.59 -54.86
N ILE A 382 24.61 22.03 -53.63
CA ILE A 382 23.76 23.03 -52.98
C ILE A 382 24.36 24.42 -53.22
N ARG A 383 23.52 25.42 -53.49
CA ARG A 383 23.96 26.80 -53.60
C ARG A 383 22.83 27.78 -53.31
N VAL A 384 23.19 28.97 -52.85
CA VAL A 384 22.25 30.10 -52.85
C VAL A 384 22.16 30.65 -54.28
N GLY A 385 20.96 30.57 -54.85
CA GLY A 385 20.71 31.11 -56.18
C GLY A 385 20.67 32.64 -56.12
N ARG A 386 21.56 33.34 -56.86
CA ARG A 386 21.51 34.82 -57.05
C ARG A 386 20.14 35.35 -57.54
N VAL A 387 19.33 34.45 -58.11
CA VAL A 387 18.07 34.71 -58.82
C VAL A 387 16.85 34.70 -57.86
N ILE A 388 16.96 34.00 -56.73
CA ILE A 388 15.85 33.70 -55.79
C ILE A 388 16.22 34.04 -54.33
N GLY A 389 17.50 34.24 -54.01
CA GLY A 389 17.95 34.59 -52.66
C GLY A 389 17.80 33.46 -51.64
N LYS A 390 17.58 32.22 -52.11
CA LYS A 390 17.36 31.02 -51.28
C LYS A 390 18.29 29.88 -51.70
N PRO A 391 18.59 28.92 -50.80
CA PRO A 391 19.32 27.71 -51.16
C PRO A 391 18.50 26.83 -52.11
N VAL A 392 19.15 26.34 -53.16
CA VAL A 392 18.60 25.42 -54.15
C VAL A 392 19.51 24.20 -54.32
N PHE A 393 18.91 23.03 -54.43
CA PHE A 393 19.58 21.81 -54.85
C PHE A 393 19.73 21.83 -56.36
N VAL A 394 20.95 21.76 -56.86
CA VAL A 394 21.21 21.71 -58.30
C VAL A 394 21.82 20.38 -58.68
N PHE A 395 21.05 19.67 -59.50
CA PHE A 395 21.40 18.43 -60.14
C PHE A 395 21.94 18.73 -61.53
N LEU A 396 23.10 18.17 -61.86
CA LEU A 396 23.72 18.25 -63.18
C LEU A 396 23.84 16.84 -63.73
N SER A 397 23.34 16.58 -64.93
CA SER A 397 23.52 15.32 -65.62
C SER A 397 24.24 15.54 -66.96
N PRO A 398 25.25 14.72 -67.29
CA PRO A 398 25.94 14.82 -68.56
C PRO A 398 25.01 14.48 -69.72
N LEU A 399 25.21 15.20 -70.82
CA LEU A 399 24.44 15.10 -72.06
C LEU A 399 25.40 14.68 -73.16
N TYR A 400 25.02 13.67 -73.93
CA TYR A 400 25.85 13.08 -74.97
C TYR A 400 25.22 13.23 -76.35
N THR A 401 26.05 13.37 -77.39
CA THR A 401 25.59 13.27 -78.78
C THR A 401 25.23 11.81 -79.13
N ARG A 402 24.57 11.58 -80.27
CA ARG A 402 24.30 10.22 -80.78
C ARG A 402 25.56 9.35 -80.93
N ASN A 403 26.73 9.99 -81.10
CA ASN A 403 28.04 9.32 -81.19
C ASN A 403 28.70 9.07 -79.82
N ARG A 404 27.97 9.29 -78.70
CA ARG A 404 28.45 9.19 -77.31
C ARG A 404 29.56 10.19 -76.93
N GLU A 405 29.69 11.29 -77.66
CA GLU A 405 30.60 12.38 -77.27
C GLU A 405 29.93 13.32 -76.27
N PHE A 406 30.68 13.82 -75.29
CA PHE A 406 30.16 14.76 -74.29
C PHE A 406 29.78 16.07 -74.96
N ALA A 407 28.47 16.35 -75.02
CA ALA A 407 27.91 17.54 -75.66
C ALA A 407 27.67 18.68 -74.67
N GLY A 408 27.63 18.39 -73.38
CA GLY A 408 27.36 19.36 -72.33
C GLY A 408 26.64 18.75 -71.13
N VAL A 409 25.84 19.54 -70.41
CA VAL A 409 25.06 19.06 -69.26
C VAL A 409 23.64 19.62 -69.24
N VAL A 410 22.71 18.85 -68.68
CA VAL A 410 21.40 19.33 -68.23
C VAL A 410 21.46 19.61 -66.74
N SER A 411 20.96 20.77 -66.33
CA SER A 411 20.85 21.19 -64.94
C SER A 411 19.37 21.29 -64.55
N GLY A 412 19.00 20.76 -63.40
CA GLY A 412 17.73 21.05 -62.73
C GLY A 412 17.98 21.60 -61.34
N ALA A 413 17.28 22.69 -61.00
CA ALA A 413 17.37 23.33 -59.70
C ALA A 413 16.04 23.23 -58.96
N ILE A 414 16.08 22.80 -57.71
CA ILE A 414 14.93 22.62 -56.82
C ILE A 414 15.13 23.48 -55.59
N GLU A 415 14.07 24.09 -55.07
CA GLU A 415 14.14 24.86 -53.85
C GLU A 415 14.43 23.95 -52.65
N ALA A 416 15.45 24.27 -51.86
CA ALA A 416 15.73 23.51 -50.64
C ALA A 416 14.63 23.69 -49.58
N THR A 417 13.77 24.71 -49.75
CA THR A 417 12.68 25.05 -48.83
C THR A 417 11.63 23.95 -48.71
N GLU A 418 11.42 23.09 -49.69
CA GLU A 418 10.46 21.97 -49.53
C GLU A 418 11.00 20.91 -48.56
N VAL A 419 12.32 20.65 -48.59
CA VAL A 419 13.00 19.82 -47.58
C VAL A 419 12.96 20.51 -46.22
N THR A 420 13.18 21.83 -46.17
CA THR A 420 13.01 22.61 -44.93
C THR A 420 11.58 22.56 -44.41
N LYS A 421 10.57 22.59 -45.28
CA LYS A 421 9.15 22.55 -44.92
C LYS A 421 8.77 21.20 -44.35
N GLN A 422 9.22 20.09 -44.94
CA GLN A 422 9.07 18.75 -44.36
C GLN A 422 9.74 18.63 -42.98
N LEU A 423 10.95 19.20 -42.82
CA LEU A 423 11.66 19.23 -41.54
C LEU A 423 10.96 20.13 -40.51
N VAL A 424 10.37 21.24 -40.94
CA VAL A 424 9.64 22.21 -40.09
C VAL A 424 8.26 21.69 -39.70
N GLU A 425 7.53 21.02 -40.60
CA GLU A 425 6.26 20.34 -40.31
C GLU A 425 6.48 19.22 -39.28
N THR A 426 7.58 18.47 -39.42
CA THR A 426 8.00 17.48 -38.41
C THR A 426 8.41 18.16 -37.08
N SER A 427 9.07 19.33 -37.14
CA SER A 427 9.47 20.15 -35.97
C SER A 427 8.28 20.83 -35.26
N GLY A 428 7.15 21.02 -35.93
CA GLY A 428 5.94 21.67 -35.39
C GLY A 428 5.24 20.88 -34.29
N THR A 429 5.57 19.59 -34.15
CA THR A 429 5.09 18.76 -33.04
C THR A 429 6.06 18.86 -31.86
N ALA A 430 5.58 19.25 -30.68
CA ALA A 430 6.29 19.08 -29.40
C ALA A 430 7.67 19.76 -29.21
N ASN A 431 7.91 20.93 -29.81
CA ASN A 431 9.13 21.76 -29.57
C ASN A 431 10.44 21.04 -30.01
N LEU A 432 10.33 20.25 -31.08
CA LEU A 432 11.43 19.56 -31.74
C LEU A 432 12.14 20.53 -32.70
N LYS A 433 13.45 20.37 -32.86
CA LYS A 433 14.24 21.06 -33.89
C LYS A 433 14.88 20.01 -34.79
N ALA A 434 14.44 19.95 -36.04
CA ALA A 434 15.06 19.10 -37.06
C ALA A 434 15.82 19.95 -38.08
N TYR A 435 17.07 19.58 -38.39
CA TYR A 435 17.91 20.28 -39.36
C TYR A 435 18.85 19.33 -40.11
N LEU A 436 19.31 19.80 -41.26
CA LEU A 436 20.17 19.09 -42.20
C LEU A 436 21.48 19.86 -42.38
N VAL A 437 22.60 19.15 -42.34
CA VAL A 437 23.95 19.70 -42.57
C VAL A 437 24.65 18.95 -43.70
N ASP A 438 25.55 19.62 -44.40
CA ASP A 438 26.39 19.01 -45.44
C ASP A 438 27.55 18.19 -44.83
N ASP A 439 28.39 17.64 -45.69
CA ASP A 439 29.59 16.85 -45.35
C ASP A 439 30.70 17.65 -44.64
N LEU A 440 30.56 18.98 -44.57
CA LEU A 440 31.46 19.88 -43.85
C LEU A 440 30.82 20.46 -42.58
N GLY A 441 29.57 20.08 -42.26
CA GLY A 441 28.84 20.59 -41.09
C GLY A 441 28.16 21.94 -41.30
N ARG A 442 28.03 22.42 -42.54
CA ARG A 442 27.32 23.66 -42.84
C ARG A 442 25.83 23.41 -42.93
N VAL A 443 25.03 24.34 -42.41
CA VAL A 443 23.57 24.23 -42.41
C VAL A 443 22.98 24.29 -43.82
N VAL A 444 22.25 23.24 -44.20
CA VAL A 444 21.53 23.11 -45.48
C VAL A 444 20.05 23.43 -45.33
N ALA A 445 19.44 22.96 -44.23
CA ALA A 445 18.05 23.24 -43.88
C ALA A 445 17.94 23.32 -42.36
N HIS A 446 17.27 24.36 -41.84
CA HIS A 446 17.09 24.58 -40.40
C HIS A 446 15.86 25.48 -40.16
N PRO A 447 15.13 25.33 -39.03
CA PRO A 447 13.93 26.14 -38.75
C PRO A 447 14.21 27.65 -38.70
N ASN A 448 15.39 28.04 -38.24
CA ASN A 448 15.89 29.41 -38.36
C ASN A 448 16.51 29.64 -39.75
N THR A 449 15.80 30.38 -40.60
CA THR A 449 16.17 30.68 -41.98
C THR A 449 17.41 31.56 -42.13
N ALA A 450 17.80 32.33 -41.10
CA ALA A 450 19.01 33.15 -41.16
C ALA A 450 20.28 32.28 -41.30
N LEU A 451 20.36 31.19 -40.51
CA LEU A 451 21.47 30.24 -40.52
C LEU A 451 21.60 29.51 -41.85
N VAL A 452 20.45 29.24 -42.50
CA VAL A 452 20.36 28.59 -43.80
C VAL A 452 20.88 29.52 -44.91
N ASN A 453 20.56 30.81 -44.84
CA ASN A 453 20.99 31.79 -45.83
C ASN A 453 22.50 32.08 -45.75
N GLU A 454 23.08 32.00 -44.54
CA GLU A 454 24.50 32.24 -44.28
C GLU A 454 25.38 30.99 -44.43
N PHE A 455 24.80 29.81 -44.65
CA PHE A 455 25.50 28.51 -44.56
C PHE A 455 26.35 28.42 -43.29
N ALA A 456 25.74 28.75 -42.16
CA ALA A 456 26.43 28.77 -40.87
C ALA A 456 27.13 27.44 -40.60
N ASP A 457 28.38 27.52 -40.13
CA ASP A 457 29.17 26.35 -39.75
C ASP A 457 28.71 25.84 -38.37
N TYR A 458 28.16 24.63 -38.36
CA TYR A 458 27.67 23.94 -37.17
C TYR A 458 28.55 22.75 -36.80
N SER A 459 29.71 22.56 -37.43
CA SER A 459 30.63 21.44 -37.20
C SER A 459 31.07 21.30 -35.73
N ALA A 460 31.14 22.41 -35.00
CA ALA A 460 31.48 22.43 -33.57
C ALA A 460 30.35 21.93 -32.65
N SER A 461 29.12 21.81 -33.15
CA SER A 461 27.98 21.29 -32.38
C SER A 461 28.17 19.78 -32.12
N PRO A 462 28.05 19.29 -30.87
CA PRO A 462 28.27 17.87 -30.55
C PRO A 462 27.50 16.84 -31.41
N PRO A 463 26.19 17.00 -31.69
CA PRO A 463 25.47 16.08 -32.59
C PRO A 463 25.95 16.15 -34.04
N VAL A 464 26.42 17.31 -34.50
CA VAL A 464 26.96 17.49 -35.85
C VAL A 464 28.35 16.87 -35.96
N ALA A 465 29.22 17.11 -34.99
CA ALA A 465 30.53 16.44 -34.92
C ALA A 465 30.38 14.91 -34.89
N ALA A 466 29.37 14.40 -34.17
CA ALA A 466 29.06 12.98 -34.11
C ALA A 466 28.59 12.42 -35.46
N VAL A 467 27.70 13.11 -36.18
CA VAL A 467 27.25 12.66 -37.51
C VAL A 467 28.28 12.91 -38.60
N LEU A 468 29.27 13.77 -38.42
CA LEU A 468 30.36 13.92 -39.40
C LEU A 468 31.45 12.84 -39.24
N ASN A 469 31.42 12.11 -38.12
CA ASN A 469 32.36 11.03 -37.90
C ASN A 469 31.97 9.80 -38.73
N PRO A 470 32.81 9.34 -39.68
CA PRO A 470 32.48 8.26 -40.61
C PRO A 470 32.26 6.89 -39.96
N THR A 471 32.53 6.75 -38.65
CA THR A 471 32.33 5.50 -37.91
C THR A 471 30.90 5.33 -37.36
N THR A 472 30.11 6.40 -37.30
CA THR A 472 28.80 6.40 -36.63
C THR A 472 27.66 6.69 -37.61
N GLY A 473 27.09 5.63 -38.20
CA GLY A 473 26.01 5.74 -39.21
C GLY A 473 24.74 6.46 -38.74
N TYR A 474 24.34 6.25 -37.49
CA TYR A 474 23.27 6.96 -36.78
C TYR A 474 23.48 6.76 -35.27
N GLY A 475 22.90 7.64 -34.45
CA GLY A 475 23.06 7.54 -33.01
C GLY A 475 22.32 8.64 -32.27
N GLY A 476 22.49 8.66 -30.94
CA GLY A 476 21.90 9.69 -30.10
C GLY A 476 22.89 10.17 -29.07
N ILE A 477 22.81 11.46 -28.75
CA ILE A 477 23.68 12.12 -27.81
C ILE A 477 22.86 12.98 -26.84
N HIS A 478 23.29 12.97 -25.58
CA HIS A 478 22.78 13.86 -24.54
C HIS A 478 23.90 14.86 -24.23
N TYR A 479 23.67 16.14 -24.50
CA TYR A 479 24.70 17.18 -24.38
C TYR A 479 24.13 18.49 -23.82
N TRP A 480 25.01 19.34 -23.32
CA TRP A 480 24.66 20.69 -22.86
C TRP A 480 24.86 21.68 -23.99
N ASP A 481 23.76 22.31 -24.43
CA ASP A 481 23.79 23.52 -25.25
C ASP A 481 23.91 24.72 -24.31
N SER A 482 24.50 25.82 -24.78
CA SER A 482 24.77 27.11 -24.11
C SER A 482 23.81 27.56 -22.99
N SER A 483 22.55 27.13 -23.02
CA SER A 483 21.51 27.41 -22.02
C SER A 483 20.82 26.18 -21.38
N SER A 484 20.91 24.97 -21.95
CA SER A 484 20.11 23.81 -21.47
C SER A 484 20.58 22.45 -21.98
N TRP A 485 20.24 21.38 -21.24
CA TRP A 485 20.45 19.99 -21.70
C TRP A 485 19.53 19.65 -22.88
N GLN A 486 20.14 19.13 -23.94
CA GLN A 486 19.49 18.70 -25.18
C GLN A 486 19.66 17.20 -25.38
N LEU A 487 18.62 16.55 -25.90
CA LEU A 487 18.69 15.22 -26.48
C LEU A 487 18.68 15.39 -27.99
N ALA A 488 19.64 14.78 -28.68
CA ALA A 488 19.71 14.81 -30.13
C ALA A 488 19.87 13.41 -30.69
N GLY A 489 19.02 13.05 -31.65
CA GLY A 489 19.22 11.94 -32.56
C GLY A 489 19.87 12.43 -33.84
N TYR A 490 20.80 11.66 -34.40
CA TYR A 490 21.47 11.99 -35.65
C TYR A 490 21.56 10.77 -36.58
N ALA A 491 21.54 11.00 -37.89
CA ALA A 491 21.69 9.96 -38.90
C ALA A 491 22.35 10.50 -40.17
N HIS A 492 23.21 9.71 -40.79
CA HIS A 492 23.76 10.03 -42.11
C HIS A 492 22.72 9.84 -43.22
N VAL A 493 22.74 10.73 -44.20
CA VAL A 493 21.97 10.58 -45.44
C VAL A 493 22.74 9.67 -46.41
N PRO A 494 22.17 8.50 -46.78
CA PRO A 494 22.84 7.54 -47.66
C PRO A 494 23.37 8.18 -48.96
N LYS A 495 24.62 7.86 -49.32
CA LYS A 495 25.29 8.29 -50.57
C LYS A 495 25.56 9.79 -50.74
N LEU A 496 25.10 10.65 -49.82
CA LEU A 496 25.32 12.11 -49.87
C LEU A 496 26.39 12.60 -48.89
N GLY A 497 26.70 11.83 -47.84
CA GLY A 497 27.64 12.25 -46.79
C GLY A 497 27.09 13.31 -45.83
N TRP A 498 25.84 13.74 -46.02
CA TRP A 498 25.15 14.74 -45.20
C TRP A 498 24.63 14.13 -43.90
N GLY A 499 24.34 14.99 -42.92
CA GLY A 499 23.81 14.61 -41.62
C GLY A 499 22.45 15.22 -41.33
N VAL A 500 21.52 14.41 -40.83
CA VAL A 500 20.22 14.86 -40.29
C VAL A 500 20.30 14.83 -38.77
N ILE A 501 19.89 15.91 -38.13
CA ILE A 501 19.85 16.06 -36.67
C ILE A 501 18.42 16.38 -36.25
N VAL A 502 17.94 15.68 -35.22
CA VAL A 502 16.66 15.94 -34.55
C VAL A 502 16.93 16.11 -33.07
N GLU A 503 16.80 17.34 -32.57
CA GLU A 503 17.07 17.68 -31.17
C GLU A 503 15.84 18.22 -30.43
N ARG A 504 15.82 18.03 -29.11
CA ARG A 504 14.75 18.50 -28.22
C ARG A 504 15.32 18.81 -26.82
N PRO A 505 14.84 19.87 -26.16
CA PRO A 505 15.20 20.14 -24.78
C PRO A 505 14.73 19.03 -23.82
N VAL A 506 15.63 18.58 -22.94
CA VAL A 506 15.30 17.58 -21.90
C VAL A 506 14.15 18.05 -21.00
N ALA A 507 14.06 19.37 -20.75
CA ALA A 507 13.00 19.97 -19.94
C ALA A 507 11.60 19.68 -20.50
N ASP A 508 11.46 19.62 -21.83
CA ASP A 508 10.19 19.39 -22.49
C ASP A 508 9.78 17.93 -22.46
N VAL A 509 10.76 17.02 -22.58
CA VAL A 509 10.56 15.58 -22.44
C VAL A 509 10.10 15.24 -21.02
N LEU A 510 10.73 15.84 -20.00
CA LEU A 510 10.41 15.58 -18.61
C LEU A 510 9.21 16.37 -18.08
N ARG A 511 8.59 17.25 -18.87
CA ARG A 511 7.51 18.14 -18.40
C ARG A 511 6.33 17.38 -17.81
N ALA A 512 5.88 16.32 -18.49
CA ALA A 512 4.77 15.48 -18.02
C ALA A 512 5.12 14.72 -16.73
N LEU A 513 6.30 14.11 -16.68
CA LEU A 513 6.81 13.40 -15.51
C LEU A 513 6.98 14.34 -14.32
N ASN A 514 7.51 15.54 -14.53
CA ASN A 514 7.65 16.58 -13.50
C ASN A 514 6.29 17.04 -12.97
N THR A 515 5.30 17.21 -13.84
CA THR A 515 3.94 17.63 -13.43
C THR A 515 3.28 16.56 -12.56
N ARG A 516 3.38 15.29 -12.96
CA ARG A 516 2.90 14.16 -12.16
C ARG A 516 3.64 14.08 -10.83
N ARG A 517 4.97 14.12 -10.83
CA ARG A 517 5.80 14.09 -9.62
C ARG A 517 5.46 15.24 -8.67
N ASN A 518 5.25 16.45 -9.18
CA ASN A 518 4.85 17.59 -8.35
C ASN A 518 3.47 17.38 -7.72
N ARG A 519 2.51 16.83 -8.44
CA ARG A 519 1.18 16.49 -7.90
C ARG A 519 1.27 15.42 -6.82
N ASP A 520 1.99 14.34 -7.09
CA ASP A 520 2.19 13.24 -6.14
C ASP A 520 2.90 13.75 -4.87
N PHE A 521 3.81 14.71 -5.03
CA PHE A 521 4.49 15.36 -3.92
C PHE A 521 3.59 16.30 -3.09
N VAL A 522 2.77 17.13 -3.73
CA VAL A 522 1.77 17.96 -3.00
C VAL A 522 0.83 17.05 -2.20
N THR A 523 0.41 15.94 -2.80
CA THR A 523 -0.39 14.91 -2.12
C THR A 523 0.36 14.34 -0.91
N LEU A 524 1.67 14.07 -1.06
CA LEU A 524 2.55 13.62 0.02
C LEU A 524 2.59 14.59 1.20
N ILE A 525 2.76 15.89 0.94
CA ILE A 525 2.79 16.92 1.99
C ILE A 525 1.45 16.96 2.71
N ILE A 526 0.34 16.89 1.95
CA ILE A 526 -1.00 16.88 2.54
C ILE A 526 -1.16 15.67 3.45
N ILE A 527 -0.78 14.47 2.98
CA ILE A 527 -0.85 13.23 3.78
C ILE A 527 0.03 13.33 5.03
N ALA A 528 1.28 13.80 4.89
CA ALA A 528 2.20 13.96 6.02
C ALA A 528 1.68 15.01 7.03
N THR A 529 1.07 16.09 6.55
CA THR A 529 0.49 17.14 7.41
C THR A 529 -0.75 16.62 8.14
N ILE A 530 -1.62 15.89 7.45
CA ILE A 530 -2.78 15.23 8.06
C ILE A 530 -2.32 14.20 9.10
N ALA A 531 -1.32 13.38 8.78
CA ALA A 531 -0.75 12.41 9.71
C ALA A 531 -0.13 13.09 10.94
N LEU A 532 0.60 14.20 10.77
CA LEU A 532 1.12 15.02 11.86
C LEU A 532 -0.01 15.59 12.72
N LEU A 533 -1.07 16.14 12.12
CA LEU A 533 -2.22 16.70 12.84
C LEU A 533 -2.97 15.61 13.62
N ILE A 534 -3.23 14.46 13.00
CA ILE A 534 -3.83 13.29 13.66
C ILE A 534 -2.93 12.81 14.79
N GLY A 535 -1.62 12.72 14.58
CA GLY A 535 -0.66 12.34 15.61
C GLY A 535 -0.65 13.29 16.80
N LEU A 536 -0.66 14.60 16.55
CA LEU A 536 -0.78 15.61 17.60
C LEU A 536 -2.13 15.54 18.33
N LEU A 537 -3.22 15.23 17.63
CA LEU A 537 -4.55 15.03 18.23
C LEU A 537 -4.60 13.78 19.12
N ILE A 538 -4.07 12.65 18.65
CA ILE A 538 -3.97 11.41 19.41
C ILE A 538 -3.06 11.60 20.63
N ALA A 539 -1.88 12.19 20.43
CA ALA A 539 -0.94 12.49 21.51
C ALA A 539 -1.59 13.38 22.57
N ARG A 540 -2.31 14.45 22.17
CA ARG A 540 -3.08 15.30 23.09
C ARG A 540 -4.21 14.55 23.80
N ARG A 541 -4.95 13.67 23.09
CA ARG A 541 -6.00 12.83 23.69
C ARG A 541 -5.45 11.88 24.76
N LEU A 542 -4.24 11.38 24.58
CA LEU A 542 -3.56 10.50 25.56
C LEU A 542 -2.98 11.30 26.73
N THR A 543 -2.25 12.38 26.46
CA THR A 543 -1.51 13.10 27.51
C THR A 543 -2.35 14.03 28.36
N LYS A 544 -3.41 14.66 27.83
CA LYS A 544 -4.23 15.61 28.62
C LYS A 544 -4.83 14.94 29.86
N PRO A 545 -5.52 13.78 29.77
CA PRO A 545 -6.03 13.09 30.95
C PRO A 545 -4.92 12.69 31.95
N LEU A 546 -3.78 12.20 31.47
CA LEU A 546 -2.65 11.82 32.32
C LEU A 546 -2.06 13.03 33.07
N SER A 547 -1.94 14.18 32.41
CA SER A 547 -1.45 15.42 33.03
C SER A 547 -2.42 15.95 34.11
N THR A 548 -3.73 15.83 33.87
CA THR A 548 -4.75 16.20 34.87
C THR A 548 -4.71 15.25 36.06
N LEU A 549 -4.47 13.95 35.84
CA LEU A 549 -4.30 12.99 36.93
C LEU A 549 -3.05 13.32 37.76
N ALA A 550 -1.92 13.61 37.11
CA ALA A 550 -0.69 14.01 37.79
C ALA A 550 -0.90 15.27 38.63
N TYR A 551 -1.56 16.28 38.08
CA TYR A 551 -1.92 17.50 38.82
C TYR A 551 -2.84 17.22 40.02
N ALA A 552 -3.88 16.40 39.84
CA ALA A 552 -4.77 16.02 40.95
C ALA A 552 -4.02 15.26 42.06
N THR A 553 -2.98 14.52 41.69
CA THR A 553 -2.11 13.81 42.63
C THR A 553 -1.25 14.78 43.44
N GLU A 554 -0.69 15.79 42.78
CA GLU A 554 0.11 16.84 43.43
C GLU A 554 -0.74 17.72 44.36
N GLN A 555 -1.96 18.08 43.95
CA GLN A 555 -2.90 18.81 44.80
C GLN A 555 -3.31 18.03 46.05
N LEU A 556 -3.56 16.72 45.91
CA LEU A 556 -3.85 15.87 47.06
C LEU A 556 -2.68 15.82 48.06
N ALA A 557 -1.44 15.79 47.55
CA ALA A 557 -0.24 15.84 48.39
C ALA A 557 -0.08 17.18 49.14
N LEU A 558 -0.59 18.28 48.57
CA LEU A 558 -0.66 19.60 49.21
C LEU A 558 -1.87 19.77 50.14
N GLY A 559 -2.71 18.73 50.27
CA GLY A 559 -3.87 18.72 51.18
C GLY A 559 -5.18 19.15 50.54
N ASP A 560 -5.21 19.49 49.26
CA ASP A 560 -6.46 19.77 48.54
C ASP A 560 -7.16 18.46 48.13
N ARG A 561 -8.26 18.17 48.83
CA ARG A 561 -9.03 16.93 48.71
C ARG A 561 -10.07 16.97 47.57
N GLN A 562 -10.28 18.12 46.93
CA GLN A 562 -11.35 18.32 45.94
C GLN A 562 -10.86 18.38 44.50
N ALA A 563 -9.56 18.18 44.25
CA ALA A 563 -9.00 18.24 42.90
C ALA A 563 -9.75 17.32 41.91
N PRO A 564 -10.21 17.83 40.77
CA PRO A 564 -11.05 17.08 39.82
C PRO A 564 -10.26 15.99 39.11
N LEU A 565 -10.87 14.81 38.98
CA LEU A 565 -10.29 13.66 38.28
C LEU A 565 -10.62 13.68 36.78
N PRO A 566 -9.68 13.29 35.90
CA PRO A 566 -9.90 13.29 34.46
C PRO A 566 -10.90 12.22 34.03
N ARG A 567 -11.88 12.60 33.21
CA ARG A 567 -12.71 11.64 32.47
C ARG A 567 -12.04 11.31 31.14
N SER A 568 -11.62 10.05 30.98
CA SER A 568 -11.03 9.53 29.73
C SER A 568 -11.94 8.47 29.12
N ARG A 569 -12.00 8.43 27.78
CA ARG A 569 -12.63 7.32 27.04
C ARG A 569 -11.66 6.15 26.81
N ILE A 570 -10.38 6.34 27.13
CA ILE A 570 -9.33 5.34 27.00
C ILE A 570 -9.39 4.48 28.26
N THR A 571 -9.63 3.18 28.07
CA THR A 571 -9.90 2.20 29.13
C THR A 571 -8.85 2.20 30.22
N GLU A 572 -7.57 2.15 29.86
CA GLU A 572 -6.45 2.11 30.80
C GLU A 572 -6.38 3.38 31.65
N VAL A 573 -6.58 4.54 31.02
CA VAL A 573 -6.52 5.84 31.71
C VAL A 573 -7.76 6.05 32.58
N ALA A 574 -8.92 5.56 32.15
CA ALA A 574 -10.14 5.57 32.95
C ALA A 574 -10.00 4.69 34.20
N HIS A 575 -9.46 3.48 34.06
CA HIS A 575 -9.15 2.59 35.17
C HIS A 575 -8.18 3.23 36.15
N LEU A 576 -7.09 3.84 35.65
CA LEU A 576 -6.11 4.54 36.49
C LEU A 576 -6.74 5.71 37.25
N SER A 577 -7.60 6.49 36.58
CA SER A 577 -8.31 7.60 37.22
C SER A 577 -9.31 7.13 38.28
N HIS A 578 -9.99 5.99 38.06
CA HIS A 578 -10.92 5.41 39.03
C HIS A 578 -10.19 4.82 40.24
N ALA A 579 -9.10 4.08 40.02
CA ALA A 579 -8.26 3.55 41.08
C ALA A 579 -7.68 4.66 41.96
N PHE A 580 -7.19 5.74 41.34
CA PHE A 580 -6.71 6.91 42.07
C PHE A 580 -7.83 7.61 42.85
N GLY A 581 -9.03 7.75 42.27
CA GLY A 581 -10.19 8.29 42.99
C GLY A 581 -10.54 7.46 44.23
N THR A 582 -10.58 6.14 44.09
CA THR A 582 -10.81 5.21 45.21
C THR A 582 -9.75 5.37 46.31
N MET A 583 -8.47 5.52 45.93
CA MET A 583 -7.37 5.74 46.87
C MET A 583 -7.51 7.08 47.61
N ARG A 584 -7.81 8.17 46.89
CA ARG A 584 -8.05 9.49 47.48
C ARG A 584 -9.19 9.43 48.49
N ASP A 585 -10.31 8.84 48.08
CA ASP A 585 -11.52 8.79 48.91
C ASP A 585 -11.28 7.93 50.18
N ARG A 586 -10.50 6.85 50.07
CA ARG A 586 -10.03 6.07 51.23
C ARG A 586 -9.07 6.85 52.13
N LEU A 587 -8.16 7.65 51.58
CA LEU A 587 -7.25 8.51 52.36
C LEU A 587 -8.01 9.60 53.11
N ILE A 588 -9.04 10.19 52.49
CA ILE A 588 -9.94 11.16 53.12
C ILE A 588 -10.72 10.48 54.26
N ALA A 589 -11.28 9.29 54.03
CA ALA A 589 -11.97 8.53 55.07
C ALA A 589 -11.03 8.20 56.25
N ARG A 590 -9.79 7.78 55.98
CA ARG A 590 -8.80 7.42 57.02
C ARG A 590 -8.28 8.63 57.81
N THR A 591 -8.18 9.81 57.20
CA THR A 591 -7.84 11.04 57.94
C THR A 591 -9.02 11.54 58.77
N ALA A 592 -10.24 11.42 58.26
CA ALA A 592 -11.45 11.67 59.06
C ALA A 592 -11.56 10.71 60.26
N GLU A 593 -11.25 9.42 60.08
CA GLU A 593 -11.20 8.43 61.18
C GLU A 593 -10.18 8.79 62.28
N ARG A 594 -9.03 9.39 61.92
CA ARG A 594 -8.02 9.82 62.90
C ARG A 594 -8.52 11.00 63.75
N ASP A 595 -9.16 11.97 63.13
CA ASP A 595 -9.76 13.12 63.85
C ASP A 595 -10.99 12.67 64.67
N GLN A 596 -11.66 11.60 64.22
CA GLN A 596 -12.73 10.91 64.97
C GLN A 596 -12.18 10.14 66.19
N ALA A 597 -10.99 9.53 66.10
CA ALA A 597 -10.40 8.71 67.18
C ALA A 597 -10.10 9.50 68.47
N GLU A 598 -9.80 10.80 68.34
CA GLU A 598 -9.58 11.70 69.48
C GLU A 598 -10.91 12.09 70.18
N VAL A 599 -12.01 12.08 69.43
CA VAL A 599 -13.39 12.17 69.96
C VAL A 599 -13.86 10.81 70.51
N GLU A 600 -13.38 9.69 69.96
CA GLU A 600 -13.71 8.32 70.39
C GLU A 600 -13.20 7.96 71.79
N LEU A 601 -12.11 8.58 72.27
CA LEU A 601 -11.63 8.34 73.64
C LEU A 601 -12.64 8.82 74.70
N ARG A 602 -13.31 9.95 74.45
CA ARG A 602 -14.42 10.45 75.28
C ARG A 602 -15.73 9.69 75.05
N GLN A 603 -15.90 9.08 73.88
CA GLN A 603 -17.06 8.21 73.62
C GLN A 603 -16.87 6.80 74.20
N SER A 604 -15.64 6.28 74.36
CA SER A 604 -15.34 4.93 74.87
C SER A 604 -15.99 4.64 76.23
N GLU A 605 -15.96 5.61 77.17
CA GLU A 605 -16.63 5.51 78.47
C GLU A 605 -18.17 5.47 78.36
N ALA A 606 -18.74 6.10 77.33
CA ALA A 606 -20.18 6.03 77.03
C ALA A 606 -20.56 4.81 76.14
N LYS A 607 -19.61 4.27 75.37
CA LYS A 607 -19.76 3.17 74.39
C LYS A 607 -19.89 1.82 75.09
N MET A 608 -19.19 1.60 76.21
CA MET A 608 -19.29 0.36 76.99
C MET A 608 -20.70 0.17 77.60
N ARG A 609 -21.37 1.27 77.98
CA ARG A 609 -22.77 1.25 78.45
C ARG A 609 -23.78 0.97 77.33
N ARG A 610 -23.53 1.48 76.11
CA ARG A 610 -24.39 1.25 74.93
C ARG A 610 -24.16 -0.10 74.24
N LEU A 611 -22.98 -0.71 74.33
CA LEU A 611 -22.68 -2.03 73.74
C LEU A 611 -23.57 -3.14 74.32
N VAL A 612 -23.86 -3.08 75.63
CA VAL A 612 -24.79 -4.00 76.31
C VAL A 612 -26.25 -3.77 75.88
N GLU A 613 -26.62 -2.52 75.57
CA GLU A 613 -27.98 -2.11 75.15
C GLU A 613 -28.24 -2.23 73.63
N SER A 614 -27.20 -2.35 72.79
CA SER A 614 -27.29 -2.23 71.32
C SER A 614 -27.85 -3.44 70.58
N ASN A 615 -28.02 -4.58 71.26
CA ASN A 615 -28.56 -5.81 70.69
C ASN A 615 -27.81 -6.40 69.46
N VAL A 616 -26.53 -6.07 69.25
CA VAL A 616 -25.73 -6.57 68.09
C VAL A 616 -24.96 -7.85 68.40
N ILE A 617 -24.52 -8.02 69.65
CA ILE A 617 -23.75 -9.20 70.11
C ILE A 617 -24.58 -9.87 71.19
N GLY A 618 -24.73 -11.19 71.11
CA GLY A 618 -25.31 -11.96 72.20
C GLY A 618 -24.38 -11.92 73.40
N VAL A 619 -24.81 -11.31 74.49
CA VAL A 619 -24.06 -11.29 75.75
C VAL A 619 -24.79 -12.18 76.74
N ILE A 620 -24.06 -13.11 77.33
CA ILE A 620 -24.57 -14.01 78.37
C ILE A 620 -23.75 -13.88 79.64
N LEU A 621 -24.41 -14.00 80.77
CA LEU A 621 -23.79 -14.33 82.05
C LEU A 621 -24.13 -15.78 82.34
N ALA A 622 -23.13 -16.61 82.62
CA ALA A 622 -23.33 -18.04 82.86
C ALA A 622 -22.52 -18.52 84.06
N ASP A 623 -22.94 -19.63 84.66
CA ASP A 623 -22.13 -20.33 85.66
C ASP A 623 -21.11 -21.28 84.99
N LEU A 624 -20.09 -21.72 85.75
CA LEU A 624 -19.12 -22.72 85.26
C LEU A 624 -19.71 -24.12 85.00
N ASN A 625 -20.97 -24.36 85.38
CA ASN A 625 -21.69 -25.60 85.11
C ASN A 625 -22.41 -25.58 83.75
N GLY A 626 -22.56 -24.39 83.17
CA GLY A 626 -23.10 -24.17 81.85
C GLY A 626 -24.52 -23.64 81.75
N SER A 627 -25.09 -23.21 82.87
CA SER A 627 -26.42 -22.60 82.94
C SER A 627 -26.30 -21.13 82.58
N VAL A 628 -27.14 -20.63 81.68
CA VAL A 628 -27.20 -19.19 81.37
C VAL A 628 -28.03 -18.52 82.46
N LEU A 629 -27.40 -17.61 83.22
CA LEU A 629 -27.99 -16.88 84.33
C LEU A 629 -28.69 -15.62 83.82
N GLU A 630 -28.03 -14.85 82.96
CA GLU A 630 -28.58 -13.66 82.32
C GLU A 630 -28.21 -13.64 80.84
N ALA A 631 -29.05 -13.01 80.02
CA ALA A 631 -28.76 -12.79 78.61
C ALA A 631 -29.45 -11.53 78.08
N ASN A 632 -28.76 -10.81 77.20
CA ASN A 632 -29.36 -9.72 76.45
C ASN A 632 -30.32 -10.22 75.35
N ASP A 633 -31.13 -9.33 74.79
CA ASP A 633 -32.15 -9.70 73.81
C ASP A 633 -31.55 -10.22 72.49
N ALA A 634 -30.35 -9.77 72.12
CA ALA A 634 -29.59 -10.27 70.97
C ALA A 634 -29.27 -11.75 71.06
N PHE A 635 -28.79 -12.21 72.23
CA PHE A 635 -28.49 -13.62 72.42
C PHE A 635 -29.75 -14.47 72.24
N LEU A 636 -30.85 -14.06 72.87
CA LEU A 636 -32.14 -14.73 72.79
C LEU A 636 -32.67 -14.81 71.34
N GLN A 637 -32.50 -13.75 70.54
CA GLN A 637 -32.84 -13.74 69.12
C GLN A 637 -31.98 -14.72 68.31
N ILE A 638 -30.66 -14.77 68.53
CA ILE A 638 -29.73 -15.68 67.82
C ILE A 638 -30.16 -17.14 67.99
N ILE A 639 -30.53 -17.54 69.22
CA ILE A 639 -30.93 -18.92 69.55
C ILE A 639 -32.44 -19.18 69.39
N GLY A 640 -33.27 -18.16 69.16
CA GLY A 640 -34.72 -18.29 69.04
C GLY A 640 -35.45 -18.68 70.33
N TYR A 641 -34.85 -18.45 71.50
CA TYR A 641 -35.48 -18.69 72.81
C TYR A 641 -36.05 -17.38 73.38
N THR A 642 -37.07 -17.48 74.24
CA THR A 642 -37.67 -16.31 74.87
C THR A 642 -37.07 -16.02 76.25
N ARG A 643 -37.24 -14.79 76.74
CA ARG A 643 -36.81 -14.42 78.09
C ARG A 643 -37.52 -15.23 79.18
N GLU A 644 -38.73 -15.73 78.91
CA GLU A 644 -39.43 -16.64 79.80
C GLU A 644 -38.81 -18.06 79.82
N ASP A 645 -38.28 -18.54 78.69
CA ASP A 645 -37.51 -19.79 78.64
C ASP A 645 -36.23 -19.71 79.48
N LEU A 646 -35.58 -18.53 79.50
CA LEU A 646 -34.41 -18.26 80.36
C LEU A 646 -34.79 -18.32 81.85
N ARG A 647 -35.90 -17.67 82.24
CA ARG A 647 -36.40 -17.67 83.63
C ARG A 647 -36.80 -19.07 84.11
N CYS A 648 -37.30 -19.90 83.20
CA CYS A 648 -37.61 -21.31 83.47
C CYS A 648 -36.38 -22.23 83.48
N ASN A 649 -35.16 -21.67 83.38
CA ASN A 649 -33.88 -22.37 83.35
C ASN A 649 -33.79 -23.45 82.25
N ARG A 650 -34.41 -23.19 81.09
CA ARG A 650 -34.43 -24.11 79.92
C ARG A 650 -33.27 -23.89 78.96
N ILE A 651 -32.43 -22.89 79.22
CA ILE A 651 -31.33 -22.46 78.35
C ILE A 651 -29.99 -22.88 78.98
N GLY A 652 -29.34 -23.85 78.36
CA GLY A 652 -28.02 -24.33 78.78
C GLY A 652 -27.17 -24.72 77.57
N TRP A 653 -25.85 -24.46 77.63
CA TRP A 653 -25.00 -24.68 76.45
C TRP A 653 -24.97 -26.15 76.00
N LYS A 654 -25.16 -27.12 76.92
CA LYS A 654 -25.21 -28.55 76.60
C LYS A 654 -26.43 -28.92 75.73
N THR A 655 -27.53 -28.21 75.91
CA THR A 655 -28.78 -28.40 75.16
C THR A 655 -28.71 -27.71 73.80
N MET A 656 -28.12 -26.52 73.74
CA MET A 656 -28.02 -25.72 72.52
C MET A 656 -26.83 -26.09 71.63
N THR A 657 -25.83 -26.80 72.13
CA THR A 657 -24.64 -27.16 71.33
C THR A 657 -24.83 -28.57 70.74
N PRO A 658 -24.74 -28.73 69.40
CA PRO A 658 -24.76 -30.04 68.74
C PRO A 658 -23.68 -30.99 69.30
N PRO A 659 -23.91 -32.32 69.32
CA PRO A 659 -22.98 -33.29 69.89
C PRO A 659 -21.52 -33.15 69.43
N GLU A 660 -21.30 -32.84 68.14
CA GLU A 660 -19.99 -32.68 67.52
C GLU A 660 -19.19 -31.47 68.05
N PHE A 661 -19.86 -30.41 68.54
CA PHE A 661 -19.21 -29.20 69.07
C PHE A 661 -19.09 -29.18 70.61
N ARG A 662 -19.56 -30.23 71.28
CA ARG A 662 -19.49 -30.32 72.76
C ARG A 662 -18.06 -30.45 73.27
N ALA A 663 -17.19 -31.18 72.57
CA ALA A 663 -15.80 -31.37 72.97
C ALA A 663 -15.02 -30.04 72.98
N ILE A 664 -15.21 -29.19 71.95
CA ILE A 664 -14.59 -27.86 71.88
C ILE A 664 -15.16 -26.93 72.96
N SER A 665 -16.47 -26.99 73.22
CA SER A 665 -17.09 -26.21 74.31
C SER A 665 -16.63 -26.67 75.71
N GLN A 666 -16.25 -27.94 75.89
CA GLN A 666 -15.65 -28.43 77.14
C GLN A 666 -14.21 -27.98 77.28
N HIS A 667 -13.45 -27.96 76.18
CA HIS A 667 -12.09 -27.43 76.16
C HIS A 667 -12.04 -25.96 76.54
N SER A 668 -12.97 -25.14 76.02
CA SER A 668 -13.05 -23.72 76.39
C SER A 668 -13.39 -23.51 77.86
N VAL A 669 -14.20 -24.39 78.47
CA VAL A 669 -14.45 -24.36 79.93
C VAL A 669 -13.19 -24.69 80.73
N HIS A 670 -12.30 -25.54 80.20
CA HIS A 670 -11.01 -25.82 80.83
C HIS A 670 -10.05 -24.61 80.71
N GLU A 671 -9.99 -23.94 79.55
CA GLU A 671 -9.24 -22.70 79.37
C GLU A 671 -9.71 -21.60 80.33
N LEU A 672 -11.03 -21.39 80.46
CA LEU A 672 -11.59 -20.42 81.40
C LEU A 672 -11.14 -20.67 82.85
N LYS A 673 -11.09 -21.94 83.27
CA LYS A 673 -10.67 -22.31 84.63
C LYS A 673 -9.17 -22.13 84.87
N THR A 674 -8.35 -22.15 83.82
CA THR A 674 -6.89 -22.13 83.93
C THR A 674 -6.29 -20.76 83.62
N GLN A 675 -6.92 -19.99 82.73
CA GLN A 675 -6.41 -18.74 82.17
C GLN A 675 -7.35 -17.55 82.39
N GLY A 676 -8.57 -17.77 82.90
CA GLY A 676 -9.56 -16.71 83.12
C GLY A 676 -10.25 -16.21 81.85
N VAL A 677 -9.79 -16.59 80.66
CA VAL A 677 -10.40 -16.27 79.36
C VAL A 677 -10.25 -17.49 78.46
N CYS A 678 -11.21 -17.76 77.56
CA CYS A 678 -11.01 -18.75 76.49
C CYS A 678 -10.68 -18.07 75.16
N THR A 679 -9.89 -18.75 74.35
CA THR A 679 -9.66 -18.33 72.98
C THR A 679 -10.99 -18.40 72.21
N PRO A 680 -11.42 -17.35 71.49
CA PRO A 680 -12.66 -17.40 70.73
C PRO A 680 -12.66 -18.54 69.70
N PHE A 681 -13.77 -19.28 69.61
CA PHE A 681 -13.89 -20.45 68.75
C PHE A 681 -15.23 -20.48 68.00
N GLU A 682 -15.19 -20.96 66.76
CA GLU A 682 -16.40 -21.14 65.95
C GLU A 682 -17.11 -22.45 66.36
N LYS A 683 -18.42 -22.36 66.52
CA LYS A 683 -19.29 -23.52 66.69
C LYS A 683 -20.68 -23.23 66.14
N GLU A 684 -21.59 -24.18 66.29
CA GLU A 684 -22.99 -23.96 65.98
C GLU A 684 -23.87 -24.08 67.21
N TYR A 685 -24.95 -23.32 67.23
CA TYR A 685 -26.07 -23.51 68.14
C TYR A 685 -27.28 -24.11 67.43
N ILE A 686 -28.07 -24.88 68.17
CA ILE A 686 -29.39 -25.37 67.80
C ILE A 686 -30.40 -24.38 68.36
N ARG A 687 -31.17 -23.76 67.47
CA ARG A 687 -32.27 -22.87 67.82
C ARG A 687 -33.45 -23.64 68.40
N LYS A 688 -34.39 -22.95 69.03
CA LYS A 688 -35.62 -23.55 69.59
C LYS A 688 -36.47 -24.31 68.55
N ASP A 689 -36.42 -23.88 67.28
CA ASP A 689 -37.12 -24.52 66.15
C ASP A 689 -36.36 -25.74 65.56
N GLY A 690 -35.18 -26.07 66.11
CA GLY A 690 -34.32 -27.16 65.63
C GLY A 690 -33.35 -26.75 64.51
N SER A 691 -33.42 -25.52 63.98
CA SER A 691 -32.47 -25.01 62.99
C SER A 691 -31.10 -24.75 63.60
N ARG A 692 -30.05 -24.75 62.77
CA ARG A 692 -28.66 -24.52 63.22
C ARG A 692 -28.22 -23.09 62.89
N VAL A 693 -27.41 -22.49 63.75
CA VAL A 693 -26.81 -21.16 63.55
C VAL A 693 -25.31 -21.21 63.81
N PRO A 694 -24.47 -20.77 62.84
CA PRO A 694 -23.04 -20.65 63.08
C PRO A 694 -22.75 -19.43 63.94
N VAL A 695 -21.94 -19.62 64.98
CA VAL A 695 -21.58 -18.57 65.93
C VAL A 695 -20.10 -18.59 66.26
N LEU A 696 -19.55 -17.42 66.55
CA LEU A 696 -18.26 -17.27 67.22
C LEU A 696 -18.50 -17.07 68.72
N MET A 697 -17.94 -17.95 69.55
CA MET A 697 -18.08 -17.92 71.00
C MET A 697 -16.77 -17.46 71.64
N GLY A 698 -16.83 -16.44 72.49
CA GLY A 698 -15.75 -16.07 73.42
C GLY A 698 -16.28 -15.98 74.85
N CYS A 699 -15.46 -16.28 75.85
CA CYS A 699 -15.85 -16.22 77.25
C CYS A 699 -14.71 -15.66 78.11
N ALA A 700 -15.05 -14.97 79.18
CA ALA A 700 -14.12 -14.50 80.21
C ALA A 700 -14.72 -14.68 81.61
N LEU A 701 -13.86 -15.00 82.59
CA LEU A 701 -14.21 -15.09 83.99
C LEU A 701 -14.35 -13.68 84.58
N ILE A 702 -15.32 -13.48 85.46
CA ILE A 702 -15.48 -12.21 86.19
C ILE A 702 -14.73 -12.35 87.52
N GLU A 703 -13.64 -11.60 87.69
CA GLU A 703 -12.70 -11.74 88.82
C GLU A 703 -13.35 -11.49 90.21
N GLU A 704 -14.35 -10.60 90.30
CA GLU A 704 -15.01 -10.25 91.56
C GLU A 704 -16.13 -11.22 91.98
N ALA A 705 -16.63 -12.05 91.06
CA ALA A 705 -17.75 -12.97 91.30
C ALA A 705 -17.28 -14.42 91.15
N SER A 706 -16.88 -15.05 92.26
CA SER A 706 -16.42 -16.44 92.23
C SER A 706 -17.46 -17.35 91.57
N ASN A 707 -17.09 -17.95 90.43
CA ASN A 707 -17.85 -18.95 89.65
C ASN A 707 -18.79 -18.43 88.53
N GLN A 708 -18.68 -17.16 88.10
CA GLN A 708 -19.44 -16.60 86.96
C GLN A 708 -18.55 -16.27 85.75
N VAL A 709 -19.13 -16.42 84.55
CA VAL A 709 -18.48 -16.19 83.26
C VAL A 709 -19.35 -15.28 82.42
N ILE A 710 -18.74 -14.26 81.79
CA ILE A 710 -19.37 -13.50 80.72
C ILE A 710 -19.01 -14.13 79.37
N GLY A 711 -20.04 -14.41 78.56
CA GLY A 711 -19.90 -14.96 77.22
C GLY A 711 -20.36 -13.98 76.16
N PHE A 712 -19.61 -13.89 75.07
CA PHE A 712 -19.94 -13.11 73.88
C PHE A 712 -20.18 -14.06 72.71
N VAL A 713 -21.32 -13.89 72.05
CA VAL A 713 -21.81 -14.73 70.95
C VAL A 713 -22.10 -13.85 69.75
N LEU A 714 -21.38 -14.09 68.67
CA LEU A 714 -21.59 -13.41 67.39
C LEU A 714 -22.19 -14.37 66.37
N ASP A 715 -23.29 -14.00 65.73
CA ASP A 715 -23.87 -14.74 64.60
C ASP A 715 -22.97 -14.58 63.36
N LEU A 716 -22.54 -15.69 62.76
CA LEU A 716 -21.68 -15.71 61.58
C LEU A 716 -22.46 -15.93 60.26
N THR A 717 -23.78 -15.92 60.30
CA THR A 717 -24.64 -16.24 59.13
C THR A 717 -24.33 -15.34 57.93
N GLU A 718 -24.32 -14.01 58.10
CA GLU A 718 -24.09 -13.05 57.01
C GLU A 718 -22.64 -13.12 56.49
N ARG A 719 -21.66 -13.33 57.38
CA ARG A 719 -20.25 -13.47 57.00
C ARG A 719 -20.00 -14.72 56.15
N LYS A 720 -20.55 -15.87 56.56
CA LYS A 720 -20.42 -17.13 55.80
C LYS A 720 -21.13 -17.01 54.43
N GLN A 721 -22.25 -16.28 54.35
CA GLN A 721 -22.94 -15.99 53.08
C GLN A 721 -22.11 -15.13 52.12
N MET A 722 -21.51 -14.04 52.62
CA MET A 722 -20.66 -13.17 51.80
C MET A 722 -19.36 -13.85 51.33
N GLU A 723 -18.73 -14.66 52.20
CA GLU A 723 -17.56 -15.47 51.83
C GLU A 723 -17.91 -16.45 50.70
N GLN A 724 -19.08 -17.10 50.77
CA GLN A 724 -19.57 -18.01 49.74
C GLN A 724 -19.90 -17.29 48.43
N GLU A 725 -20.52 -16.10 48.47
CA GLU A 725 -20.81 -15.30 47.27
C GLU A 725 -19.52 -14.84 46.58
N ARG A 726 -18.51 -14.44 47.35
CA ARG A 726 -17.19 -14.04 46.82
C ARG A 726 -16.47 -15.20 46.15
N GLU A 727 -16.48 -16.39 46.75
CA GLU A 727 -15.89 -17.59 46.15
C GLU A 727 -16.59 -17.98 44.84
N GLN A 728 -17.93 -17.87 44.79
CA GLN A 728 -18.70 -18.10 43.56
C GLN A 728 -18.32 -17.09 42.46
N LEU A 729 -18.17 -15.80 42.79
CA LEU A 729 -17.76 -14.78 41.83
C LEU A 729 -16.34 -15.00 41.29
N LEU A 730 -15.37 -15.34 42.17
CA LEU A 730 -14.00 -15.64 41.76
C LEU A 730 -13.93 -16.89 40.86
N THR A 731 -14.75 -17.90 41.14
CA THR A 731 -14.83 -19.10 40.31
C THR A 731 -15.42 -18.79 38.93
N ARG A 732 -16.45 -17.94 38.86
CA ARG A 732 -17.03 -17.47 37.58
C ARG A 732 -16.04 -16.66 36.76
N GLU A 733 -15.25 -15.78 37.38
CA GLU A 733 -14.23 -14.98 36.69
C GLU A 733 -13.12 -15.85 36.11
N ARG A 734 -12.61 -16.83 36.89
CA ARG A 734 -11.63 -17.80 36.41
C ARG A 734 -12.14 -18.62 35.23
N LEU A 735 -13.35 -19.16 35.32
CA LEU A 735 -13.98 -19.92 34.24
C LEU A 735 -14.15 -19.07 32.96
N ALA A 736 -14.58 -17.81 33.09
CA ALA A 736 -14.74 -16.91 31.95
C ALA A 736 -13.38 -16.56 31.28
N ARG A 737 -12.33 -16.40 32.09
CA ARG A 737 -10.99 -16.11 31.59
C ARG A 737 -10.37 -17.32 30.88
N GLU A 738 -10.49 -18.51 31.45
CA GLU A 738 -10.04 -19.76 30.82
C GLU A 738 -10.76 -20.00 29.48
N GLN A 739 -12.07 -19.72 29.42
CA GLN A 739 -12.83 -19.75 28.16
C GLN A 739 -12.28 -18.76 27.12
N ALA A 740 -12.01 -17.51 27.51
CA ALA A 740 -11.46 -16.51 26.60
C ALA A 740 -10.04 -16.86 26.11
N GLU A 741 -9.18 -17.34 27.00
CA GLU A 741 -7.80 -17.75 26.67
C GLU A 741 -7.79 -18.97 25.74
N SER A 742 -8.67 -19.95 25.96
CA SER A 742 -8.82 -21.12 25.09
C SER A 742 -9.30 -20.75 23.68
N ALA A 743 -10.27 -19.84 23.56
CA ALA A 743 -10.78 -19.35 22.27
C ALA A 743 -9.70 -18.61 21.48
N ASN A 744 -8.87 -17.82 22.16
CA ASN A 744 -7.80 -17.07 21.51
C ASN A 744 -6.68 -18.00 21.03
N ARG A 745 -6.35 -19.04 21.81
CA ARG A 745 -5.37 -20.06 21.43
C ARG A 745 -5.80 -20.85 20.19
N ILE A 746 -7.07 -21.26 20.11
CA ILE A 746 -7.63 -21.97 18.94
C ILE A 746 -7.55 -21.08 17.69
N LYS A 747 -7.84 -19.78 17.83
CA LYS A 747 -7.73 -18.81 16.74
C LYS A 747 -6.29 -18.67 16.22
N ASP A 748 -5.31 -18.60 17.11
CA ASP A 748 -3.90 -18.47 16.72
C ASP A 748 -3.37 -19.75 16.07
N GLU A 749 -3.75 -20.92 16.58
CA GLU A 749 -3.44 -22.22 16.00
C GLU A 749 -4.07 -22.40 14.62
N PHE A 750 -5.32 -21.95 14.45
CA PHE A 750 -6.02 -21.90 13.16
C PHE A 750 -5.26 -21.07 12.12
N LEU A 751 -4.83 -19.85 12.48
CA LEU A 751 -4.13 -18.96 11.54
C LEU A 751 -2.78 -19.55 11.10
N ALA A 752 -2.09 -20.25 12.00
CA ALA A 752 -0.84 -20.93 11.70
C ALA A 752 -1.04 -22.10 10.72
N VAL A 753 -2.02 -22.97 10.97
CA VAL A 753 -2.36 -24.10 10.08
C VAL A 753 -2.83 -23.61 8.72
N LEU A 754 -3.73 -22.61 8.68
CA LEU A 754 -4.23 -22.02 7.44
C LEU A 754 -3.10 -21.49 6.56
N SER A 755 -2.17 -20.75 7.16
CA SER A 755 -1.02 -20.19 6.45
C SER A 755 -0.15 -21.27 5.82
N HIS A 756 -0.01 -22.41 6.50
CA HIS A 756 0.75 -23.55 6.00
C HIS A 756 0.02 -24.27 4.84
N GLU A 757 -1.27 -24.55 5.02
CA GLU A 757 -2.08 -25.26 4.02
C GLU A 757 -2.34 -24.44 2.75
N LEU A 758 -2.39 -23.10 2.83
CA LEU A 758 -2.46 -22.25 1.62
C LEU A 758 -1.14 -22.14 0.88
N ARG A 759 0.01 -22.17 1.60
CA ARG A 759 1.34 -22.04 1.00
C ARG A 759 1.77 -23.32 0.26
N SER A 760 1.36 -24.48 0.77
CA SER A 760 1.72 -25.77 0.20
C SER A 760 1.34 -25.94 -1.29
N PRO A 761 0.09 -25.69 -1.74
CA PRO A 761 -0.28 -25.75 -3.16
C PRO A 761 0.26 -24.56 -3.98
N LEU A 762 0.45 -23.38 -3.36
CA LEU A 762 0.97 -22.19 -4.04
C LEU A 762 2.41 -22.37 -4.52
N ASN A 763 3.26 -23.04 -3.72
CA ASN A 763 4.67 -23.23 -4.05
C ASN A 763 4.91 -24.03 -5.35
N PRO A 764 4.27 -25.19 -5.59
CA PRO A 764 4.32 -25.88 -6.88
C PRO A 764 3.79 -25.05 -8.04
N ILE A 765 2.71 -24.29 -7.86
CA ILE A 765 2.13 -23.43 -8.91
C ILE A 765 3.17 -22.40 -9.36
N LEU A 766 3.71 -21.62 -8.42
CA LEU A 766 4.73 -20.60 -8.70
C LEU A 766 6.04 -21.22 -9.22
N GLY A 767 6.44 -22.37 -8.66
CA GLY A 767 7.65 -23.08 -9.07
C GLY A 767 7.59 -23.53 -10.52
N TRP A 768 6.52 -24.22 -10.92
CA TRP A 768 6.34 -24.66 -12.31
C TRP A 768 6.10 -23.50 -13.26
N ALA A 769 5.32 -22.48 -12.87
CA ALA A 769 5.12 -21.28 -13.70
C ALA A 769 6.45 -20.57 -14.01
N LYS A 770 7.31 -20.38 -13.00
CA LYS A 770 8.64 -19.77 -13.18
C LYS A 770 9.58 -20.63 -14.03
N LEU A 771 9.52 -21.95 -13.88
CA LEU A 771 10.29 -22.88 -14.70
C LEU A 771 9.84 -22.80 -16.17
N LEU A 772 8.54 -22.82 -16.44
CA LEU A 772 7.96 -22.71 -17.79
C LEU A 772 8.31 -21.38 -18.48
N GLN A 773 8.49 -20.29 -17.73
CA GLN A 773 8.94 -18.99 -18.28
C GLN A 773 10.44 -18.94 -18.61
N THR A 774 11.26 -19.79 -17.99
CA THR A 774 12.74 -19.68 -18.06
C THR A 774 13.41 -20.81 -18.83
N ARG A 775 12.69 -21.89 -19.14
CA ARG A 775 13.22 -23.08 -19.79
C ARG A 775 12.21 -23.69 -20.75
N GLU A 776 12.71 -24.26 -21.84
CA GLU A 776 11.94 -25.13 -22.71
C GLU A 776 11.91 -26.56 -22.15
N PHE A 777 10.76 -27.21 -22.24
CA PHE A 777 10.54 -28.59 -21.77
C PHE A 777 9.99 -29.46 -22.90
N ASP A 778 10.25 -30.76 -22.83
CA ASP A 778 9.62 -31.74 -23.70
C ASP A 778 8.11 -31.86 -23.39
N LYS A 779 7.32 -32.26 -24.40
CA LYS A 779 5.85 -32.34 -24.33
C LYS A 779 5.33 -33.14 -23.11
N PRO A 780 5.92 -34.30 -22.71
CA PRO A 780 5.51 -35.03 -21.51
C PRO A 780 5.74 -34.23 -20.21
N THR A 781 6.87 -33.54 -20.08
CA THR A 781 7.17 -32.71 -18.90
C THR A 781 6.28 -31.48 -18.86
N LEU A 782 5.97 -30.88 -20.02
CA LEU A 782 5.04 -29.76 -20.14
C LEU A 782 3.63 -30.15 -19.66
N GLN A 783 3.13 -31.31 -20.10
CA GLN A 783 1.83 -31.85 -19.65
C GLN A 783 1.82 -32.13 -18.15
N LYS A 784 2.91 -32.69 -17.61
CA LYS A 784 3.05 -32.92 -16.17
C LYS A 784 3.08 -31.60 -15.38
N ALA A 785 3.75 -30.56 -15.90
CA ALA A 785 3.82 -29.25 -15.28
C ALA A 785 2.44 -28.59 -15.22
N PHE A 786 1.71 -28.56 -16.35
CA PHE A 786 0.34 -28.03 -16.38
C PHE A 786 -0.61 -28.82 -15.49
N ALA A 787 -0.60 -30.16 -15.53
CA ALA A 787 -1.42 -30.98 -14.65
C ALA A 787 -1.09 -30.76 -13.17
N THR A 788 0.18 -30.47 -12.84
CA THR A 788 0.59 -30.15 -11.46
C THR A 788 0.08 -28.77 -11.04
N ILE A 789 0.18 -27.76 -11.92
CA ILE A 789 -0.33 -26.40 -11.66
C ILE A 789 -1.84 -26.47 -11.45
N GLU A 790 -2.57 -27.08 -12.39
CA GLU A 790 -4.02 -27.22 -12.35
C GLU A 790 -4.50 -27.95 -11.10
N ARG A 791 -3.90 -29.11 -10.78
CA ARG A 791 -4.26 -29.86 -9.58
C ARG A 791 -4.08 -29.03 -8.31
N ASN A 792 -2.99 -28.29 -8.18
CA ASN A 792 -2.73 -27.48 -6.99
C ASN A 792 -3.61 -26.23 -6.94
N ALA A 793 -3.96 -25.62 -8.08
CA ALA A 793 -4.87 -24.49 -8.15
C ALA A 793 -6.30 -24.90 -7.75
N ASN A 794 -6.76 -26.06 -8.20
CA ASN A 794 -8.05 -26.62 -7.80
C ASN A 794 -8.08 -26.97 -6.30
N LEU A 795 -7.01 -27.58 -5.78
CA LEU A 795 -6.87 -27.82 -4.33
C LEU A 795 -6.91 -26.52 -3.52
N GLN A 796 -6.24 -25.46 -4.00
CA GLN A 796 -6.25 -24.16 -3.32
C GLN A 796 -7.63 -23.51 -3.34
N SER A 797 -8.36 -23.62 -4.46
CA SER A 797 -9.72 -23.10 -4.59
C SER A 797 -10.67 -23.79 -3.61
N GLN A 798 -10.61 -25.12 -3.52
CA GLN A 798 -11.40 -25.89 -2.55
C GLN A 798 -11.11 -25.48 -1.10
N LEU A 799 -9.83 -25.29 -0.73
CA LEU A 799 -9.45 -24.86 0.62
C LEU A 799 -10.01 -23.46 0.97
N ILE A 800 -10.06 -22.56 0.00
CA ILE A 800 -10.64 -21.23 0.17
C ILE A 800 -12.15 -21.33 0.36
N GLU A 801 -12.82 -22.16 -0.44
CA GLU A 801 -14.26 -22.36 -0.35
C GLU A 801 -14.67 -22.99 1.00
N ASP A 802 -13.98 -24.05 1.44
CA ASP A 802 -14.18 -24.66 2.75
C ASP A 802 -14.02 -23.64 3.89
N LEU A 803 -13.04 -22.73 3.78
CA LEU A 803 -12.83 -21.67 4.76
C LEU A 803 -13.93 -20.61 4.75
N LEU A 804 -14.43 -20.24 3.58
CA LEU A 804 -15.55 -19.32 3.44
C LEU A 804 -16.83 -19.92 4.02
N ASP A 805 -17.06 -21.22 3.80
CA ASP A 805 -18.18 -21.94 4.41
C ASP A 805 -18.07 -21.94 5.93
N VAL A 806 -16.91 -22.29 6.51
CA VAL A 806 -16.70 -22.23 7.97
C VAL A 806 -16.90 -20.82 8.53
N SER A 807 -16.44 -19.78 7.81
CA SER A 807 -16.64 -18.38 8.21
C SER A 807 -18.12 -17.98 8.22
N ARG A 808 -18.91 -18.44 7.22
CA ARG A 808 -20.36 -18.21 7.16
C ARG A 808 -21.08 -18.96 8.27
N ILE A 809 -20.66 -20.20 8.55
CA ILE A 809 -21.17 -21.06 9.62
C ILE A 809 -20.95 -20.41 10.99
N LEU A 810 -19.71 -20.04 11.34
CA LEU A 810 -19.36 -19.43 12.63
C LEU A 810 -20.06 -18.08 12.86
N ARG A 811 -20.51 -17.40 11.80
CA ARG A 811 -21.27 -16.14 11.87
C ARG A 811 -22.78 -16.34 11.86
N GLY A 812 -23.27 -17.59 11.76
CA GLY A 812 -24.69 -17.91 11.63
C GLY A 812 -25.33 -17.36 10.35
N LYS A 813 -24.54 -17.16 9.29
CA LYS A 813 -24.98 -16.56 8.01
C LYS A 813 -25.14 -17.57 6.87
N LEU A 814 -24.89 -18.86 7.12
CA LEU A 814 -25.12 -19.90 6.12
C LEU A 814 -26.62 -20.15 5.98
N SER A 815 -27.19 -19.84 4.83
CA SER A 815 -28.59 -20.11 4.48
C SER A 815 -28.69 -21.33 3.57
N LEU A 816 -29.67 -22.20 3.80
CA LEU A 816 -29.97 -23.36 2.95
C LEU A 816 -31.11 -23.06 1.99
N THR A 817 -30.98 -23.52 0.75
CA THR A 817 -32.06 -23.49 -0.23
C THR A 817 -32.85 -24.80 -0.15
N MET A 818 -33.90 -24.79 0.67
CA MET A 818 -34.67 -25.99 1.02
C MET A 818 -35.65 -26.39 -0.11
N VAL A 819 -35.37 -27.51 -0.79
CA VAL A 819 -36.15 -28.09 -1.88
C VAL A 819 -36.39 -29.59 -1.61
N ARG A 820 -37.44 -30.17 -2.21
CA ARG A 820 -37.69 -31.62 -2.14
C ARG A 820 -36.62 -32.37 -2.96
N ILE A 821 -35.89 -33.27 -2.31
CA ILE A 821 -34.75 -33.97 -2.91
C ILE A 821 -34.87 -35.48 -2.69
N ASP A 822 -34.61 -36.22 -3.76
CA ASP A 822 -34.37 -37.67 -3.69
C ASP A 822 -32.92 -37.94 -3.25
N LEU A 823 -32.76 -38.51 -2.04
CA LEU A 823 -31.46 -38.85 -1.47
C LEU A 823 -30.69 -39.90 -2.28
N ALA A 824 -31.37 -40.81 -2.97
CA ALA A 824 -30.69 -41.83 -3.77
C ALA A 824 -29.92 -41.18 -4.92
N SER A 825 -30.51 -40.19 -5.60
CA SER A 825 -29.85 -39.41 -6.65
C SER A 825 -28.62 -38.65 -6.16
N VAL A 826 -28.68 -38.09 -4.94
CA VAL A 826 -27.56 -37.36 -4.32
C VAL A 826 -26.41 -38.31 -4.01
N ILE A 827 -26.71 -39.46 -3.41
CA ILE A 827 -25.70 -40.47 -3.07
C ILE A 827 -25.02 -40.99 -4.34
N GLN A 828 -25.80 -41.26 -5.39
CA GLN A 828 -25.27 -41.72 -6.67
C GLN A 828 -24.31 -40.70 -7.30
N ALA A 829 -24.70 -39.41 -7.34
CA ALA A 829 -23.84 -38.35 -7.85
C ALA A 829 -22.53 -38.20 -7.04
N SER A 830 -22.59 -38.35 -5.71
CA SER A 830 -21.39 -38.34 -4.85
C SER A 830 -20.47 -39.54 -5.10
N ILE A 831 -21.03 -40.73 -5.38
CA ILE A 831 -20.27 -41.93 -5.71
C ILE A 831 -19.54 -41.77 -7.04
N GLU A 832 -20.22 -41.27 -8.08
CA GLU A 832 -19.62 -41.01 -9.39
C GLU A 832 -18.39 -40.10 -9.28
N THR A 833 -18.46 -39.10 -8.39
CA THR A 833 -17.36 -38.15 -8.14
C THR A 833 -16.10 -38.82 -7.54
N VAL A 834 -16.27 -39.85 -6.70
CA VAL A 834 -15.14 -40.54 -6.03
C VAL A 834 -14.71 -41.82 -6.75
N GLN A 835 -15.44 -42.24 -7.78
CA GLN A 835 -15.28 -43.55 -8.42
C GLN A 835 -13.89 -43.74 -9.03
N ALA A 836 -13.35 -42.72 -9.69
CA ALA A 836 -12.00 -42.77 -10.27
C ALA A 836 -10.91 -42.94 -9.20
N ALA A 837 -11.05 -42.25 -8.05
CA ALA A 837 -10.11 -42.34 -6.95
C ALA A 837 -10.18 -43.70 -6.24
N ALA A 838 -11.39 -44.25 -6.07
CA ALA A 838 -11.59 -45.59 -5.54
C ALA A 838 -11.01 -46.66 -6.48
N PHE A 839 -11.26 -46.54 -7.79
CA PHE A 839 -10.71 -47.45 -8.80
C PHE A 839 -9.18 -47.43 -8.83
N ALA A 840 -8.55 -46.25 -8.74
CA ALA A 840 -7.10 -46.13 -8.66
C ALA A 840 -6.47 -46.84 -7.45
N LYS A 841 -7.23 -47.02 -6.36
CA LYS A 841 -6.84 -47.79 -5.17
C LYS A 841 -7.37 -49.24 -5.17
N ASN A 842 -8.06 -49.69 -6.22
CA ASN A 842 -8.78 -50.96 -6.27
C ASN A 842 -9.79 -51.15 -5.12
N ILE A 843 -10.42 -50.08 -4.63
CA ILE A 843 -11.44 -50.16 -3.57
C ILE A 843 -12.80 -50.50 -4.19
N THR A 844 -13.51 -51.46 -3.60
CA THR A 844 -14.87 -51.83 -4.05
C THR A 844 -15.92 -51.03 -3.27
N ILE A 845 -16.72 -50.22 -3.97
CA ILE A 845 -17.87 -49.50 -3.39
C ILE A 845 -19.13 -50.33 -3.63
N GLN A 846 -19.82 -50.72 -2.57
CA GLN A 846 -21.10 -51.43 -2.62
C GLN A 846 -22.23 -50.53 -2.13
N THR A 847 -23.36 -50.54 -2.82
CA THR A 847 -24.51 -49.69 -2.51
C THR A 847 -25.73 -50.53 -2.20
N GLN A 848 -26.45 -50.14 -1.14
CA GLN A 848 -27.77 -50.65 -0.80
C GLN A 848 -28.68 -49.44 -0.59
N LEU A 849 -29.40 -49.03 -1.63
CA LEU A 849 -30.23 -47.83 -1.61
C LEU A 849 -31.71 -48.22 -1.61
N ASP A 850 -32.42 -47.94 -0.52
CA ASP A 850 -33.87 -48.04 -0.50
C ASP A 850 -34.48 -46.86 -1.26
N THR A 851 -35.02 -47.13 -2.45
CA THR A 851 -35.68 -46.13 -3.31
C THR A 851 -36.96 -45.54 -2.70
N GLN A 852 -37.53 -46.18 -1.67
CA GLN A 852 -38.70 -45.66 -0.95
C GLN A 852 -38.33 -44.79 0.25
N ALA A 853 -37.04 -44.71 0.62
CA ALA A 853 -36.55 -44.05 1.83
C ALA A 853 -36.59 -42.50 1.83
N GLY A 854 -37.57 -41.93 1.10
CA GLY A 854 -38.10 -40.63 1.43
C GLY A 854 -37.38 -39.47 0.78
N HIS A 855 -38.18 -38.63 0.11
CA HIS A 855 -37.69 -37.33 -0.30
C HIS A 855 -37.47 -36.51 0.98
N VAL A 856 -36.33 -35.85 1.10
CA VAL A 856 -36.05 -34.93 2.20
C VAL A 856 -36.23 -33.49 1.73
N LEU A 857 -36.53 -32.59 2.67
CA LEU A 857 -36.42 -31.17 2.41
C LEU A 857 -34.98 -30.74 2.68
N GLY A 858 -34.26 -30.31 1.66
CA GLY A 858 -32.87 -29.92 1.82
C GLY A 858 -32.31 -29.14 0.66
N ASP A 859 -31.05 -28.79 0.77
CA ASP A 859 -30.27 -28.17 -0.30
C ASP A 859 -29.46 -29.26 -1.00
N LYS A 860 -29.68 -29.43 -2.31
CA LYS A 860 -29.10 -30.53 -3.10
C LYS A 860 -27.59 -30.48 -3.09
N THR A 861 -27.02 -29.30 -3.27
CA THR A 861 -25.57 -29.10 -3.32
C THR A 861 -24.95 -29.38 -1.97
N ARG A 862 -25.60 -28.94 -0.88
CA ARG A 862 -25.11 -29.17 0.49
C ARG A 862 -25.27 -30.61 0.97
N LEU A 863 -26.35 -31.29 0.59
CA LEU A 863 -26.52 -32.72 0.84
C LEU A 863 -25.49 -33.55 0.05
N GLN A 864 -25.21 -33.17 -1.20
CA GLN A 864 -24.15 -33.80 -1.99
C GLN A 864 -22.77 -33.59 -1.34
N GLN A 865 -22.50 -32.39 -0.80
CA GLN A 865 -21.28 -32.07 -0.05
C GLN A 865 -21.15 -32.94 1.21
N ILE A 866 -22.24 -33.19 1.94
CA ILE A 866 -22.23 -34.10 3.10
C ILE A 866 -21.77 -35.50 2.67
N VAL A 867 -22.45 -36.10 1.68
CA VAL A 867 -22.17 -37.48 1.26
C VAL A 867 -20.78 -37.59 0.63
N TRP A 868 -20.38 -36.60 -0.16
CA TRP A 868 -19.05 -36.55 -0.78
C TRP A 868 -17.94 -36.42 0.27
N ASN A 869 -18.11 -35.62 1.32
CA ASN A 869 -17.13 -35.52 2.41
C ASN A 869 -16.96 -36.84 3.17
N LEU A 870 -18.04 -37.59 3.38
CA LEU A 870 -17.97 -38.91 3.99
C LEU A 870 -17.29 -39.93 3.07
N LEU A 871 -17.67 -39.98 1.80
CA LEU A 871 -17.11 -40.90 0.81
C LEU A 871 -15.64 -40.63 0.49
N SER A 872 -15.26 -39.36 0.33
CA SER A 872 -13.87 -38.97 0.09
C SER A 872 -12.97 -39.35 1.27
N ASN A 873 -13.45 -39.20 2.51
CA ASN A 873 -12.75 -39.69 3.70
C ASN A 873 -12.65 -41.22 3.71
N ALA A 874 -13.73 -41.94 3.40
CA ALA A 874 -13.72 -43.39 3.31
C ALA A 874 -12.68 -43.89 2.28
N VAL A 875 -12.66 -43.32 1.07
CA VAL A 875 -11.65 -43.64 0.03
C VAL A 875 -10.24 -43.26 0.47
N LYS A 876 -10.07 -42.14 1.18
CA LYS A 876 -8.77 -41.67 1.67
C LYS A 876 -8.17 -42.64 2.70
N PHE A 877 -8.96 -43.11 3.66
CA PHE A 877 -8.49 -43.89 4.80
C PHE A 877 -8.63 -45.40 4.66
N THR A 878 -9.30 -45.87 3.61
CA THR A 878 -9.29 -47.27 3.20
C THR A 878 -7.99 -47.60 2.46
N ASP A 879 -7.37 -48.71 2.86
CA ASP A 879 -6.18 -49.24 2.20
C ASP A 879 -6.53 -49.80 0.80
N PRO A 880 -5.55 -49.93 -0.11
CA PRO A 880 -5.78 -50.51 -1.42
C PRO A 880 -6.42 -51.92 -1.32
N ALA A 881 -7.36 -52.23 -2.20
CA ALA A 881 -8.18 -53.45 -2.17
C ALA A 881 -9.19 -53.57 -1.00
N GLY A 882 -9.45 -52.50 -0.25
CA GLY A 882 -10.51 -52.47 0.76
C GLY A 882 -11.93 -52.35 0.20
N ARG A 883 -12.93 -52.29 1.09
CA ARG A 883 -14.36 -52.19 0.76
C ARG A 883 -14.98 -50.96 1.43
N ILE A 884 -15.85 -50.27 0.71
CA ILE A 884 -16.71 -49.21 1.24
C ILE A 884 -18.15 -49.61 0.97
N GLU A 885 -19.00 -49.55 1.99
CA GLU A 885 -20.42 -49.86 1.90
C GLU A 885 -21.24 -48.60 2.19
N VAL A 886 -22.16 -48.28 1.27
CA VAL A 886 -23.05 -47.13 1.36
C VAL A 886 -24.48 -47.62 1.43
N CYS A 887 -25.15 -47.36 2.54
CA CYS A 887 -26.52 -47.82 2.79
C CYS A 887 -27.45 -46.62 2.99
N LEU A 888 -28.60 -46.63 2.32
CA LEU A 888 -29.71 -45.71 2.57
C LEU A 888 -30.91 -46.53 3.03
N THR A 889 -31.39 -46.26 4.24
CA THR A 889 -32.58 -46.90 4.81
C THR A 889 -33.49 -45.85 5.45
N GLN A 890 -34.80 -46.07 5.41
CA GLN A 890 -35.74 -45.27 6.19
C GLN A 890 -36.13 -46.01 7.47
N VAL A 891 -36.00 -45.32 8.61
CA VAL A 891 -36.41 -45.81 9.92
C VAL A 891 -37.41 -44.82 10.50
N GLY A 892 -38.70 -45.17 10.43
CA GLY A 892 -39.78 -44.29 10.88
C GLY A 892 -39.91 -43.03 10.03
N SER A 893 -39.79 -41.86 10.68
CA SER A 893 -39.83 -40.54 10.02
C SER A 893 -38.47 -40.04 9.52
N ASP A 894 -37.42 -40.85 9.62
CA ASP A 894 -36.05 -40.43 9.37
C ASP A 894 -35.36 -41.30 8.30
N ALA A 895 -34.60 -40.69 7.41
CA ALA A 895 -33.73 -41.34 6.45
C ALA A 895 -32.31 -41.43 7.05
N LEU A 896 -31.73 -42.63 7.03
CA LEU A 896 -30.38 -42.90 7.51
C LEU A 896 -29.47 -43.20 6.33
N ILE A 897 -28.42 -42.40 6.20
CA ILE A 897 -27.31 -42.60 5.26
C ILE A 897 -26.13 -43.12 6.06
N THR A 898 -25.70 -44.34 5.78
CA THR A 898 -24.56 -44.97 6.44
C THR A 898 -23.43 -45.18 5.44
N VAL A 899 -22.24 -44.68 5.76
CA VAL A 899 -21.00 -44.92 5.00
C VAL A 899 -20.04 -45.68 5.89
N GLN A 900 -19.78 -46.93 5.55
CA GLN A 900 -18.88 -47.83 6.28
C GLN A 900 -17.64 -48.13 5.44
N ASP A 901 -16.47 -48.02 6.05
CA ASP A 901 -15.18 -48.32 5.42
C ASP A 901 -14.41 -49.41 6.18
N THR A 902 -13.59 -50.19 5.48
CA THR A 902 -12.71 -51.21 6.09
C THR A 902 -11.27 -50.69 6.32
N GLY A 903 -11.11 -49.39 6.48
CA GLY A 903 -9.81 -48.73 6.61
C GLY A 903 -9.21 -48.79 8.00
N ARG A 904 -8.32 -47.84 8.27
CA ARG A 904 -7.54 -47.77 9.52
C ARG A 904 -8.36 -47.58 10.80
N GLY A 905 -9.66 -47.32 10.72
CA GLY A 905 -10.51 -47.01 11.87
C GLY A 905 -10.10 -45.75 12.64
N ILE A 906 -10.73 -45.54 13.78
CA ILE A 906 -10.57 -44.35 14.64
C ILE A 906 -10.28 -44.82 16.08
N SER A 907 -9.24 -44.26 16.70
CA SER A 907 -8.89 -44.54 18.10
C SER A 907 -9.99 -44.05 19.07
N GLN A 908 -10.19 -44.75 20.18
CA GLN A 908 -11.23 -44.37 21.16
C GLN A 908 -11.00 -42.99 21.78
N GLU A 909 -9.74 -42.55 21.88
CA GLU A 909 -9.40 -41.22 22.39
C GLU A 909 -9.78 -40.10 21.41
N PHE A 910 -9.71 -40.36 20.10
CA PHE A 910 -10.02 -39.36 19.07
C PHE A 910 -11.48 -39.37 18.62
N LEU A 911 -12.20 -40.50 18.73
CA LEU A 911 -13.58 -40.66 18.26
C LEU A 911 -14.54 -39.56 18.76
N PRO A 912 -14.51 -39.10 20.04
CA PRO A 912 -15.39 -38.02 20.51
C PRO A 912 -15.14 -36.67 19.81
N TYR A 913 -13.95 -36.47 19.24
CA TYR A 913 -13.48 -35.20 18.68
C TYR A 913 -13.42 -35.22 17.13
N VAL A 914 -13.93 -36.27 16.48
CA VAL A 914 -13.78 -36.45 15.02
C VAL A 914 -14.56 -35.42 14.18
N PHE A 915 -15.57 -34.79 14.77
CA PHE A 915 -16.36 -33.71 14.16
C PHE A 915 -15.94 -32.30 14.62
N ASP A 916 -14.90 -32.18 15.45
CA ASP A 916 -14.41 -30.89 15.90
C ASP A 916 -13.64 -30.18 14.79
N TYR A 917 -13.79 -28.85 14.71
CA TYR A 917 -13.05 -28.04 13.76
C TYR A 917 -11.53 -28.15 14.02
N PHE A 918 -10.76 -28.33 12.95
CA PHE A 918 -9.28 -28.30 12.98
C PHE A 918 -8.63 -29.42 13.78
N ARG A 919 -9.36 -30.48 14.14
CA ARG A 919 -8.85 -31.64 14.88
C ARG A 919 -8.47 -32.78 13.94
N GLN A 920 -7.28 -33.34 14.13
CA GLN A 920 -6.76 -34.50 13.38
C GLN A 920 -6.07 -35.48 14.33
N ALA A 921 -6.15 -36.79 14.02
CA ALA A 921 -5.66 -37.84 14.90
C ALA A 921 -4.12 -37.92 15.04
N ASP A 922 -3.34 -37.53 14.02
CA ASP A 922 -1.86 -37.64 14.06
C ASP A 922 -1.14 -36.60 13.18
N SER A 923 -0.13 -35.94 13.74
CA SER A 923 0.70 -34.94 13.03
C SER A 923 1.77 -35.56 12.12
N THR A 924 2.06 -36.86 12.23
CA THR A 924 3.08 -37.59 11.43
C THR A 924 2.53 -38.08 10.08
N THR A 925 1.22 -38.29 9.96
CA THR A 925 0.54 -38.67 8.70
C THR A 925 0.25 -37.47 7.78
N THR A 926 0.46 -36.24 8.27
CA THR A 926 0.24 -34.97 7.54
C THR A 926 1.01 -34.87 6.22
N ARG A 927 2.24 -35.41 6.16
CA ARG A 927 3.06 -35.39 4.93
C ARG A 927 2.52 -36.27 3.81
N ARG A 928 1.67 -37.26 4.12
CA ARG A 928 1.23 -38.27 3.13
C ARG A 928 -0.15 -37.97 2.53
N PHE A 929 -1.03 -37.25 3.24
CA PHE A 929 -2.43 -37.13 2.81
C PHE A 929 -3.12 -35.76 2.98
N GLY A 930 -2.49 -34.72 3.57
CA GLY A 930 -2.94 -33.31 3.56
C GLY A 930 -4.37 -33.00 4.09
N GLY A 931 -4.66 -31.73 4.42
CA GLY A 931 -6.01 -31.23 4.69
C GLY A 931 -6.16 -30.45 6.01
N LEU A 932 -7.16 -29.56 6.08
CA LEU A 932 -7.43 -28.67 7.22
C LEU A 932 -8.21 -29.30 8.40
N GLY A 933 -8.72 -30.53 8.23
CA GLY A 933 -9.60 -31.16 9.25
C GLY A 933 -10.97 -30.50 9.36
N LEU A 934 -11.47 -29.92 8.26
CA LEU A 934 -12.75 -29.18 8.23
C LEU A 934 -13.92 -30.00 7.72
N GLY A 935 -13.68 -31.00 6.85
CA GLY A 935 -14.75 -31.69 6.12
C GLY A 935 -15.83 -32.32 7.02
N LEU A 936 -15.44 -33.01 8.10
CA LEU A 936 -16.40 -33.63 9.02
C LEU A 936 -17.12 -32.61 9.91
N ALA A 937 -16.44 -31.52 10.31
CA ALA A 937 -17.10 -30.44 11.06
C ALA A 937 -18.17 -29.73 10.19
N ILE A 938 -17.89 -29.54 8.89
CA ILE A 938 -18.84 -29.04 7.91
C ILE A 938 -20.01 -30.02 7.76
N VAL A 939 -19.76 -31.33 7.64
CA VAL A 939 -20.81 -32.37 7.58
C VAL A 939 -21.76 -32.23 8.76
N ARG A 940 -21.24 -32.15 9.99
CA ARG A 940 -22.05 -32.01 11.19
C ARG A 940 -22.96 -30.78 11.14
N HIS A 941 -22.38 -29.63 10.80
CA HIS A 941 -23.16 -28.39 10.78
C HIS A 941 -24.21 -28.37 9.66
N LEU A 942 -23.88 -28.88 8.47
CA LEU A 942 -24.83 -28.97 7.37
C LEU A 942 -25.98 -29.93 7.72
N VAL A 943 -25.69 -31.07 8.34
CA VAL A 943 -26.73 -32.02 8.80
C VAL A 943 -27.62 -31.38 9.87
N GLU A 944 -27.05 -30.66 10.82
CA GLU A 944 -27.81 -29.92 11.85
C GLU A 944 -28.71 -28.83 11.24
N LEU A 945 -28.25 -28.09 10.23
CA LEU A 945 -29.07 -27.10 9.51
C LEU A 945 -30.22 -27.73 8.72
N HIS A 946 -30.07 -28.99 8.27
CA HIS A 946 -31.14 -29.78 7.66
C HIS A 946 -32.08 -30.43 8.68
N GLY A 947 -31.91 -30.14 9.98
CA GLY A 947 -32.71 -30.71 11.06
C GLY A 947 -32.36 -32.16 11.41
N GLY A 948 -31.18 -32.62 11.01
CA GLY A 948 -30.69 -33.98 11.22
C GLY A 948 -29.63 -34.12 12.31
N THR A 949 -29.09 -35.32 12.45
CA THR A 949 -27.95 -35.64 13.34
C THR A 949 -26.94 -36.53 12.65
N VAL A 950 -25.65 -36.37 12.97
CA VAL A 950 -24.56 -37.24 12.47
C VAL A 950 -23.72 -37.77 13.63
N TRP A 951 -23.25 -39.01 13.52
CA TRP A 951 -22.28 -39.59 14.45
C TRP A 951 -21.36 -40.58 13.73
N ALA A 952 -20.32 -41.03 14.44
CA ALA A 952 -19.33 -41.98 13.94
C ALA A 952 -19.11 -43.10 14.95
N GLU A 953 -18.88 -44.31 14.44
CA GLU A 953 -18.61 -45.52 15.21
C GLU A 953 -17.35 -46.20 14.66
N SER A 954 -16.50 -46.70 15.55
CA SER A 954 -15.27 -47.42 15.21
C SER A 954 -14.91 -48.35 16.36
N ALA A 955 -14.60 -49.61 16.05
CA ALA A 955 -14.16 -50.59 17.06
C ALA A 955 -12.69 -50.42 17.48
N GLY A 956 -11.96 -49.49 16.84
CA GLY A 956 -10.56 -49.20 17.11
C GLY A 956 -9.73 -49.13 15.83
N GLU A 957 -8.42 -48.95 15.97
CA GLU A 957 -7.53 -48.90 14.81
C GLU A 957 -7.47 -50.25 14.08
N GLY A 958 -7.46 -50.21 12.75
CA GLY A 958 -7.48 -51.36 11.84
C GLY A 958 -8.84 -52.05 11.68
N GLN A 959 -9.91 -51.53 12.29
CA GLN A 959 -11.25 -52.16 12.27
C GLN A 959 -12.27 -51.40 11.40
N GLY A 960 -11.83 -50.39 10.64
CA GLY A 960 -12.73 -49.54 9.85
C GLY A 960 -13.51 -48.52 10.68
N ALA A 961 -14.28 -47.68 10.00
CA ALA A 961 -15.16 -46.70 10.62
C ALA A 961 -16.53 -46.67 9.91
N THR A 962 -17.56 -46.30 10.67
CA THR A 962 -18.93 -46.15 10.17
C THR A 962 -19.42 -44.75 10.52
N PHE A 963 -19.83 -44.00 9.51
CA PHE A 963 -20.44 -42.68 9.68
C PHE A 963 -21.91 -42.75 9.31
N THR A 964 -22.79 -42.28 10.21
CA THR A 964 -24.24 -42.34 10.02
C THR A 964 -24.83 -40.94 10.10
N VAL A 965 -25.53 -40.54 9.04
CA VAL A 965 -26.28 -39.28 8.93
C VAL A 965 -27.77 -39.61 8.98
N LYS A 966 -28.51 -38.91 9.84
CA LYS A 966 -29.95 -39.06 10.03
C LYS A 966 -30.66 -37.77 9.64
N LEU A 967 -31.61 -37.82 8.71
CA LEU A 967 -32.37 -36.66 8.19
C LEU A 967 -33.88 -36.90 8.26
N PRO A 968 -34.71 -35.88 8.55
CA PRO A 968 -36.17 -36.03 8.58
C PRO A 968 -36.76 -36.17 7.18
N VAL A 969 -37.64 -37.16 6.99
CA VAL A 969 -38.34 -37.45 5.72
C VAL A 969 -39.64 -36.65 5.60
N LEU A 970 -39.96 -36.16 4.39
CA LEU A 970 -41.26 -35.56 4.09
C LEU A 970 -42.36 -36.65 4.05
N CYS A 971 -43.37 -36.53 4.91
CA CYS A 971 -44.61 -37.32 4.83
C CYS A 971 -45.56 -36.73 3.76
N GLU A 972 -46.08 -37.56 2.86
CA GLU A 972 -46.78 -37.14 1.63
C GLU A 972 -48.16 -36.49 1.81
N LEU A 973 -48.45 -35.47 0.99
CA LEU A 973 -49.69 -35.37 0.22
C LEU A 973 -49.33 -35.21 -1.26
N LYS A 974 -49.88 -36.11 -2.09
CA LYS A 974 -49.68 -36.23 -3.55
C LYS A 974 -50.08 -34.96 -4.31
N GLN A 975 -49.20 -34.52 -5.21
CA GLN A 975 -49.60 -34.00 -6.52
C GLN A 975 -48.45 -34.13 -7.52
N GLU A 976 -48.74 -34.84 -8.61
CA GLU A 976 -47.90 -35.05 -9.79
C GLU A 976 -47.68 -33.72 -10.54
N PHE A 977 -46.48 -33.52 -11.10
CA PHE A 977 -46.33 -32.77 -12.33
C PHE A 977 -45.14 -33.29 -13.14
N ASP A 978 -45.47 -33.82 -14.31
CA ASP A 978 -44.60 -34.15 -15.44
C ASP A 978 -43.87 -32.91 -15.97
N GLY A 979 -42.62 -33.10 -16.40
CA GLY A 979 -41.89 -32.15 -17.25
C GLY A 979 -40.53 -32.69 -17.68
N PRO A 980 -40.14 -32.57 -18.96
CA PRO A 980 -39.50 -33.64 -19.71
C PRO A 980 -37.98 -33.68 -19.55
N SER A 981 -37.47 -34.90 -19.44
CA SER A 981 -36.08 -35.25 -19.75
C SER A 981 -35.96 -35.43 -21.25
N ASP A 982 -35.38 -34.45 -21.93
CA ASP A 982 -34.68 -34.66 -23.19
C ASP A 982 -33.67 -33.53 -23.41
N ILE A 983 -32.53 -33.89 -24.00
CA ILE A 983 -31.34 -33.13 -24.43
C ILE A 983 -30.06 -33.54 -23.65
N THR A 984 -29.74 -34.83 -23.72
CA THR A 984 -28.38 -35.37 -23.57
C THR A 984 -27.90 -35.88 -24.94
N SER A 985 -27.69 -34.97 -25.89
CA SER A 985 -27.12 -35.29 -27.21
C SER A 985 -26.73 -34.02 -28.03
N PHE A 986 -25.90 -33.11 -27.50
CA PHE A 986 -25.36 -31.99 -28.30
C PHE A 986 -23.92 -31.61 -27.94
N ALA A 987 -23.09 -32.58 -27.60
CA ALA A 987 -21.75 -32.35 -27.04
C ALA A 987 -20.57 -32.54 -28.01
N ALA A 988 -20.72 -32.35 -29.33
CA ALA A 988 -19.62 -32.67 -30.26
C ALA A 988 -19.13 -31.55 -31.20
N ASP A 989 -19.83 -30.44 -31.43
CA ASP A 989 -19.32 -29.34 -32.27
C ASP A 989 -20.03 -28.02 -31.93
N LEU A 990 -19.56 -27.29 -30.91
CA LEU A 990 -20.08 -25.96 -30.57
C LEU A 990 -19.09 -24.89 -31.01
N ALA A 991 -19.16 -24.56 -32.30
CA ALA A 991 -18.33 -23.52 -32.91
C ALA A 991 -19.12 -22.19 -32.90
N LEU A 992 -18.63 -21.15 -32.21
CA LEU A 992 -19.24 -19.81 -32.11
C LEU A 992 -18.99 -18.95 -33.37
N HIS A 993 -18.85 -19.57 -34.54
CA HIS A 993 -18.47 -18.90 -35.78
C HIS A 993 -19.52 -17.84 -36.17
N GLY A 994 -19.06 -16.60 -36.36
CA GLY A 994 -19.89 -15.48 -36.78
C GLY A 994 -20.64 -14.76 -35.65
N ILE A 995 -20.40 -15.11 -34.39
CA ILE A 995 -20.92 -14.39 -33.22
C ILE A 995 -19.95 -13.26 -32.84
N HIS A 996 -20.47 -12.05 -32.63
CA HIS A 996 -19.72 -10.92 -32.10
C HIS A 996 -19.99 -10.72 -30.60
N ALA A 997 -19.01 -11.02 -29.76
CA ALA A 997 -19.11 -10.86 -28.32
C ALA A 997 -18.43 -9.55 -27.86
N LEU A 998 -19.13 -8.75 -27.05
CA LEU A 998 -18.55 -7.62 -26.32
C LEU A 998 -18.20 -8.07 -24.91
N VAL A 999 -16.92 -8.04 -24.54
CA VAL A 999 -16.42 -8.46 -23.21
C VAL A 999 -15.98 -7.24 -22.41
N VAL A 1000 -16.57 -7.05 -21.24
CA VAL A 1000 -16.32 -5.91 -20.35
C VAL A 1000 -15.76 -6.41 -19.02
N ASP A 1001 -14.51 -6.06 -18.73
CA ASP A 1001 -13.81 -6.46 -17.50
C ASP A 1001 -12.69 -5.45 -17.21
N ASP A 1002 -12.55 -4.98 -15.97
CA ASP A 1002 -11.51 -4.03 -15.58
C ASP A 1002 -10.14 -4.69 -15.37
N GLU A 1003 -10.11 -6.01 -15.20
CA GLU A 1003 -8.88 -6.78 -15.05
C GLU A 1003 -8.37 -7.30 -16.40
N ASP A 1004 -7.18 -6.84 -16.80
CA ASP A 1004 -6.57 -7.16 -18.10
C ASP A 1004 -6.40 -8.68 -18.32
N ASP A 1005 -5.89 -9.41 -17.32
CA ASP A 1005 -5.64 -10.85 -17.42
C ASP A 1005 -6.94 -11.67 -17.58
N SER A 1006 -7.99 -11.32 -16.83
CA SER A 1006 -9.31 -11.95 -16.92
C SER A 1006 -9.96 -11.69 -18.29
N ARG A 1007 -9.84 -10.45 -18.78
CA ARG A 1007 -10.37 -10.03 -20.09
C ARG A 1007 -9.66 -10.73 -21.25
N ASP A 1008 -8.33 -10.81 -21.20
CA ASP A 1008 -7.51 -11.45 -22.22
C ASP A 1008 -7.76 -12.96 -22.28
N PHE A 1009 -7.94 -13.61 -21.11
CA PHE A 1009 -8.30 -15.02 -21.04
C PHE A 1009 -9.68 -15.30 -21.68
N VAL A 1010 -10.70 -14.52 -21.32
CA VAL A 1010 -12.05 -14.65 -21.90
C VAL A 1010 -12.01 -14.40 -23.42
N CYS A 1011 -11.28 -13.37 -23.86
CA CYS A 1011 -11.08 -13.07 -25.28
C CYS A 1011 -10.47 -14.27 -26.01
N TYR A 1012 -9.37 -14.81 -25.50
CA TYR A 1012 -8.67 -15.95 -26.09
C TYR A 1012 -9.56 -17.19 -26.20
N VAL A 1013 -10.34 -17.51 -25.16
CA VAL A 1013 -11.28 -18.65 -25.17
C VAL A 1013 -12.35 -18.49 -26.26
N LEU A 1014 -12.92 -17.29 -26.39
CA LEU A 1014 -13.99 -17.03 -27.37
C LEU A 1014 -13.46 -17.00 -28.80
N GLU A 1015 -12.27 -16.44 -29.03
CA GLU A 1015 -11.60 -16.45 -30.34
C GLU A 1015 -11.23 -17.88 -30.77
N GLN A 1016 -10.74 -18.72 -29.84
CA GLN A 1016 -10.49 -20.14 -30.11
C GLN A 1016 -11.76 -20.91 -30.47
N ALA A 1017 -12.91 -20.52 -29.90
CA ALA A 1017 -14.21 -21.08 -30.25
C ALA A 1017 -14.79 -20.52 -31.57
N GLY A 1018 -14.13 -19.55 -32.21
CA GLY A 1018 -14.51 -18.98 -33.51
C GLY A 1018 -15.35 -17.69 -33.45
N ALA A 1019 -15.56 -17.11 -32.27
CA ALA A 1019 -16.24 -15.82 -32.13
C ALA A 1019 -15.31 -14.65 -32.46
N THR A 1020 -15.89 -13.55 -32.95
CA THR A 1020 -15.20 -12.24 -32.97
C THR A 1020 -15.43 -11.54 -31.63
N VAL A 1021 -14.40 -10.94 -31.05
CA VAL A 1021 -14.48 -10.34 -29.72
C VAL A 1021 -14.07 -8.88 -29.76
N THR A 1022 -14.89 -8.00 -29.20
CA THR A 1022 -14.51 -6.62 -28.87
C THR A 1022 -14.40 -6.52 -27.35
N THR A 1023 -13.33 -5.89 -26.85
CA THR A 1023 -13.09 -5.78 -25.42
C THR A 1023 -13.25 -4.34 -24.92
N ALA A 1024 -13.72 -4.19 -23.67
CA ALA A 1024 -13.82 -2.93 -22.99
C ALA A 1024 -13.29 -3.05 -21.55
N SER A 1025 -12.48 -2.08 -21.12
CA SER A 1025 -11.89 -2.05 -19.78
C SER A 1025 -12.77 -1.37 -18.72
N SER A 1026 -13.92 -0.82 -19.11
CA SER A 1026 -14.85 -0.18 -18.19
C SER A 1026 -16.28 -0.15 -18.76
N ALA A 1027 -17.27 -0.05 -17.87
CA ALA A 1027 -18.67 0.13 -18.25
C ALA A 1027 -18.91 1.38 -19.12
N VAL A 1028 -18.22 2.49 -18.84
CA VAL A 1028 -18.36 3.74 -19.64
C VAL A 1028 -17.88 3.53 -21.07
N PHE A 1029 -16.75 2.86 -21.24
CA PHE A 1029 -16.21 2.56 -22.56
C PHE A 1029 -17.07 1.53 -23.30
N ALA A 1030 -17.65 0.55 -22.59
CA ALA A 1030 -18.58 -0.42 -23.16
C ALA A 1030 -19.86 0.25 -23.72
N LEU A 1031 -20.42 1.25 -23.01
CA LEU A 1031 -21.58 2.00 -23.48
C LEU A 1031 -21.27 2.80 -24.75
N GLN A 1032 -20.09 3.43 -24.83
CA GLN A 1032 -19.64 4.13 -26.04
C GLN A 1032 -19.47 3.17 -27.23
N LEU A 1033 -18.95 1.96 -26.98
CA LEU A 1033 -18.79 0.93 -28.00
C LEU A 1033 -20.14 0.42 -28.52
N LEU A 1034 -21.14 0.27 -27.66
CA LEU A 1034 -22.50 -0.16 -28.03
C LEU A 1034 -23.26 0.87 -28.87
N GLU A 1035 -22.85 2.16 -28.88
CA GLU A 1035 -23.41 3.17 -29.79
C GLU A 1035 -22.95 2.99 -31.24
N HIS A 1036 -21.76 2.44 -31.44
CA HIS A 1036 -21.10 2.36 -32.75
C HIS A 1036 -20.95 0.93 -33.29
N THR A 1037 -21.07 -0.07 -32.43
CA THR A 1037 -20.80 -1.47 -32.73
C THR A 1037 -21.99 -2.34 -32.40
N LYS A 1038 -22.42 -3.19 -33.35
CA LYS A 1038 -23.46 -4.20 -33.09
C LYS A 1038 -22.80 -5.46 -32.53
N ALA A 1039 -23.06 -5.74 -31.25
CA ALA A 1039 -22.70 -7.00 -30.61
C ALA A 1039 -23.90 -7.95 -30.62
N ASP A 1040 -23.64 -9.26 -30.65
CA ASP A 1040 -24.64 -10.32 -30.55
C ASP A 1040 -24.79 -10.83 -29.11
N VAL A 1041 -23.76 -10.67 -28.29
CA VAL A 1041 -23.78 -10.99 -26.85
C VAL A 1041 -22.90 -10.03 -26.05
N LEU A 1042 -23.35 -9.64 -24.86
CA LEU A 1042 -22.57 -8.86 -23.89
C LEU A 1042 -22.12 -9.75 -22.74
N LEU A 1043 -20.83 -9.77 -22.44
CA LEU A 1043 -20.25 -10.37 -21.24
C LEU A 1043 -19.74 -9.24 -20.36
N SER A 1044 -20.14 -9.18 -19.10
CA SER A 1044 -19.69 -8.12 -18.19
C SER A 1044 -19.29 -8.70 -16.84
N ASP A 1045 -18.14 -8.28 -16.32
CA ASP A 1045 -17.86 -8.40 -14.90
C ASP A 1045 -18.86 -7.55 -14.10
N ILE A 1046 -19.31 -8.07 -12.97
CA ILE A 1046 -20.13 -7.33 -12.01
C ILE A 1046 -19.25 -6.38 -11.19
N GLY A 1047 -18.04 -6.81 -10.83
CA GLY A 1047 -17.16 -6.19 -9.83
C GLY A 1047 -16.36 -4.96 -10.27
N MET A 1048 -16.81 -4.21 -11.27
CA MET A 1048 -16.02 -3.13 -11.87
C MET A 1048 -16.03 -1.81 -11.07
N PRO A 1049 -14.92 -1.03 -11.07
CA PRO A 1049 -14.83 0.27 -10.42
C PRO A 1049 -15.65 1.35 -11.14
N GLU A 1050 -16.02 2.40 -10.40
CA GLU A 1050 -16.85 3.55 -10.82
C GLU A 1050 -18.31 3.20 -11.15
N VAL A 1051 -18.54 2.31 -12.12
CA VAL A 1051 -19.85 1.82 -12.54
C VAL A 1051 -19.81 0.29 -12.59
N ASN A 1052 -20.56 -0.36 -11.70
CA ASN A 1052 -20.61 -1.81 -11.61
C ASN A 1052 -21.42 -2.45 -12.76
N GLY A 1053 -21.26 -3.75 -12.98
CA GLY A 1053 -21.93 -4.46 -14.09
C GLY A 1053 -23.45 -4.44 -14.00
N TYR A 1054 -24.03 -4.37 -12.80
CA TYR A 1054 -25.49 -4.22 -12.63
C TYR A 1054 -25.99 -2.88 -13.19
N MET A 1055 -25.30 -1.78 -12.88
CA MET A 1055 -25.65 -0.45 -13.37
C MET A 1055 -25.46 -0.33 -14.88
N LEU A 1056 -24.39 -0.93 -15.42
CA LEU A 1056 -24.18 -1.04 -16.88
C LEU A 1056 -25.38 -1.70 -17.56
N MET A 1057 -25.80 -2.86 -17.04
CA MET A 1057 -26.91 -3.63 -17.63
C MET A 1057 -28.24 -2.88 -17.55
N GLN A 1058 -28.52 -2.23 -16.43
CA GLN A 1058 -29.72 -1.38 -16.28
C GLN A 1058 -29.73 -0.24 -17.29
N GLN A 1059 -28.58 0.40 -17.54
CA GLN A 1059 -28.46 1.46 -18.55
C GLN A 1059 -28.67 0.91 -19.96
N VAL A 1060 -28.06 -0.22 -20.31
CA VAL A 1060 -28.28 -0.90 -21.60
C VAL A 1060 -29.76 -1.22 -21.82
N ARG A 1061 -30.44 -1.84 -20.84
CA ARG A 1061 -31.89 -2.14 -20.93
C ARG A 1061 -32.74 -0.88 -21.06
N SER A 1062 -32.38 0.20 -20.37
CA SER A 1062 -33.11 1.47 -20.48
C SER A 1062 -32.98 2.11 -21.88
N GLN A 1063 -31.80 2.03 -22.50
CA GLN A 1063 -31.57 2.54 -23.86
C GLN A 1063 -32.29 1.69 -24.90
N GLU A 1064 -32.28 0.36 -24.74
CA GLU A 1064 -33.02 -0.56 -25.61
C GLU A 1064 -34.52 -0.30 -25.56
N ALA A 1065 -35.07 -0.09 -24.36
CA ALA A 1065 -36.48 0.23 -24.17
C ALA A 1065 -36.86 1.59 -24.79
N GLN A 1066 -36.01 2.61 -24.66
CA GLN A 1066 -36.24 3.94 -25.26
C GLN A 1066 -36.18 3.91 -26.80
N GLN A 1067 -35.33 3.04 -27.36
CA GLN A 1067 -35.10 2.95 -28.81
C GLN A 1067 -35.90 1.83 -29.49
N ALA A 1068 -36.77 1.13 -28.75
CA ALA A 1068 -37.52 -0.04 -29.21
C ALA A 1068 -36.64 -1.10 -29.90
N LYS A 1069 -35.42 -1.30 -29.37
CA LYS A 1069 -34.45 -2.30 -29.87
C LYS A 1069 -34.73 -3.67 -29.24
N THR A 1070 -34.43 -4.74 -29.97
CA THR A 1070 -34.42 -6.10 -29.41
C THR A 1070 -33.37 -6.21 -28.29
N PRO A 1071 -33.69 -6.84 -27.15
CA PRO A 1071 -32.76 -6.95 -26.02
C PRO A 1071 -31.50 -7.73 -26.40
N LEU A 1072 -30.33 -7.12 -26.21
CA LEU A 1072 -29.03 -7.78 -26.37
C LEU A 1072 -28.88 -8.89 -25.33
N PRO A 1073 -28.64 -10.15 -25.74
CA PRO A 1073 -28.32 -11.23 -24.81
C PRO A 1073 -27.10 -10.86 -23.95
N ALA A 1074 -27.20 -11.04 -22.64
CA ALA A 1074 -26.16 -10.64 -21.70
C ALA A 1074 -25.86 -11.72 -20.65
N LEU A 1075 -24.56 -11.90 -20.38
CA LEU A 1075 -23.99 -12.85 -19.44
C LEU A 1075 -23.18 -12.10 -18.38
N ALA A 1076 -23.50 -12.27 -17.11
CA ALA A 1076 -22.73 -11.70 -16.00
C ALA A 1076 -21.57 -12.63 -15.61
N LEU A 1077 -20.38 -12.09 -15.45
CA LEU A 1077 -19.22 -12.77 -14.86
C LEU A 1077 -19.01 -12.21 -13.45
N THR A 1078 -18.86 -13.07 -12.43
CA THR A 1078 -18.77 -12.59 -11.04
C THR A 1078 -17.79 -13.38 -10.19
N ALA A 1079 -17.03 -12.68 -9.34
CA ALA A 1079 -16.22 -13.30 -8.29
C ALA A 1079 -17.06 -13.79 -7.09
N TYR A 1080 -18.34 -13.39 -7.02
CA TYR A 1080 -19.28 -13.76 -5.97
C TYR A 1080 -20.37 -14.66 -6.55
N ALA A 1081 -20.29 -15.96 -6.24
CA ALA A 1081 -21.16 -17.01 -6.77
C ALA A 1081 -22.41 -17.26 -5.89
N GLY A 1082 -22.84 -16.29 -5.07
CA GLY A 1082 -24.01 -16.46 -4.21
C GLY A 1082 -25.32 -16.39 -5.00
N GLU A 1083 -26.36 -17.13 -4.57
CA GLU A 1083 -27.70 -17.02 -5.16
C GLU A 1083 -28.27 -15.59 -5.09
N TYR A 1084 -27.82 -14.78 -4.12
CA TYR A 1084 -28.15 -13.35 -4.04
C TYR A 1084 -27.61 -12.57 -5.25
N ASP A 1085 -26.37 -12.84 -5.66
CA ASP A 1085 -25.73 -12.18 -6.80
C ASP A 1085 -26.34 -12.65 -8.13
N GLN A 1086 -26.69 -13.95 -8.23
CA GLN A 1086 -27.49 -14.46 -9.34
C GLN A 1086 -28.83 -13.74 -9.46
N LYS A 1087 -29.56 -13.60 -8.34
CA LYS A 1087 -30.86 -12.94 -8.33
C LYS A 1087 -30.73 -11.47 -8.73
N GLN A 1088 -29.74 -10.76 -8.21
CA GLN A 1088 -29.45 -9.38 -8.58
C GLN A 1088 -29.06 -9.24 -10.06
N ALA A 1089 -28.29 -10.17 -10.61
CA ALA A 1089 -27.91 -10.14 -12.03
C ALA A 1089 -29.13 -10.29 -12.94
N LEU A 1090 -30.02 -11.23 -12.61
CA LEU A 1090 -31.27 -11.43 -13.34
C LEU A 1090 -32.19 -10.19 -13.22
N GLU A 1091 -32.32 -9.60 -12.02
CA GLU A 1091 -33.08 -8.37 -11.78
C GLU A 1091 -32.51 -7.16 -12.52
N ALA A 1092 -31.19 -7.07 -12.69
CA ALA A 1092 -30.52 -6.04 -13.46
C ALA A 1092 -30.69 -6.19 -14.98
N GLY A 1093 -31.17 -7.35 -15.45
CA GLY A 1093 -31.48 -7.62 -16.85
C GLY A 1093 -30.49 -8.52 -17.59
N PHE A 1094 -29.58 -9.21 -16.88
CA PHE A 1094 -28.80 -10.31 -17.45
C PHE A 1094 -29.66 -11.56 -17.63
N GLN A 1095 -29.33 -12.42 -18.62
CA GLN A 1095 -30.06 -13.67 -18.86
C GLN A 1095 -29.38 -14.88 -18.21
N LEU A 1096 -28.06 -14.85 -18.07
CA LEU A 1096 -27.28 -15.88 -17.41
C LEU A 1096 -26.19 -15.23 -16.55
N HIS A 1097 -25.63 -16.01 -15.62
CA HIS A 1097 -24.45 -15.63 -14.85
C HIS A 1097 -23.47 -16.81 -14.83
N LEU A 1098 -22.17 -16.51 -14.70
CA LEU A 1098 -21.09 -17.48 -14.47
C LEU A 1098 -20.12 -16.95 -13.40
N SER A 1099 -19.65 -17.85 -12.53
CA SER A 1099 -18.67 -17.53 -11.50
C SER A 1099 -17.24 -17.52 -12.06
N LYS A 1100 -16.40 -16.60 -11.56
CA LYS A 1100 -14.95 -16.59 -11.76
C LYS A 1100 -14.29 -17.53 -10.73
N PRO A 1101 -13.25 -18.32 -11.08
CA PRO A 1101 -12.60 -18.39 -12.38
C PRO A 1101 -13.49 -19.08 -13.44
N VAL A 1102 -13.50 -18.54 -14.65
CA VAL A 1102 -14.40 -18.95 -15.72
C VAL A 1102 -13.90 -20.24 -16.37
N ASP A 1103 -14.72 -21.29 -16.38
CA ASP A 1103 -14.46 -22.52 -17.15
C ASP A 1103 -14.70 -22.27 -18.66
N PRO A 1104 -13.69 -22.48 -19.54
CA PRO A 1104 -13.82 -22.26 -20.98
C PRO A 1104 -15.00 -22.99 -21.63
N GLU A 1105 -15.24 -24.25 -21.26
CA GLU A 1105 -16.33 -25.01 -21.87
C GLU A 1105 -17.70 -24.51 -21.40
N ALA A 1106 -17.84 -24.24 -20.10
CA ALA A 1106 -19.07 -23.65 -19.55
C ALA A 1106 -19.38 -22.29 -20.17
N LEU A 1107 -18.36 -21.46 -20.42
CA LEU A 1107 -18.50 -20.16 -21.08
C LEU A 1107 -19.06 -20.28 -22.50
N VAL A 1108 -18.45 -21.14 -23.32
CA VAL A 1108 -18.87 -21.36 -24.71
C VAL A 1108 -20.30 -21.93 -24.75
N ARG A 1109 -20.61 -22.90 -23.88
CA ARG A 1109 -21.97 -23.47 -23.76
C ARG A 1109 -23.00 -22.42 -23.35
N ALA A 1110 -22.68 -21.55 -22.40
CA ALA A 1110 -23.58 -20.50 -21.93
C ALA A 1110 -23.90 -19.48 -23.05
N ILE A 1111 -22.89 -19.08 -23.82
CA ILE A 1111 -23.08 -18.16 -24.95
C ILE A 1111 -23.88 -18.81 -26.07
N ALA A 1112 -23.56 -20.05 -26.44
CA ALA A 1112 -24.32 -20.78 -27.45
C ALA A 1112 -25.80 -20.90 -27.05
N LYS A 1113 -26.09 -21.16 -25.77
CA LYS A 1113 -27.46 -21.17 -25.25
C LYS A 1113 -28.14 -19.79 -25.34
N LEU A 1114 -27.43 -18.70 -25.06
CA LEU A 1114 -27.97 -17.34 -25.14
C LEU A 1114 -28.31 -16.91 -26.57
N VAL A 1115 -27.48 -17.29 -27.54
CA VAL A 1115 -27.62 -16.86 -28.93
C VAL A 1115 -28.59 -17.76 -29.71
N MET A 1116 -28.81 -19.01 -29.29
CA MET A 1116 -29.73 -19.95 -29.96
C MET A 1116 -31.19 -19.95 -29.48
N ILE A 1117 -31.53 -19.25 -28.38
CA ILE A 1117 -32.93 -19.13 -27.94
C ILE A 1117 -33.61 -18.04 -28.78
N PRO A 1118 -34.66 -18.33 -29.58
CA PRO A 1118 -35.42 -17.30 -30.29
C PRO A 1118 -36.13 -16.42 -29.25
N THR A 1119 -35.98 -15.11 -29.37
CA THR A 1119 -36.71 -14.13 -28.55
C THR A 1119 -38.23 -14.35 -28.70
N PRO A 1120 -39.01 -14.43 -27.59
CA PRO A 1120 -40.45 -14.62 -27.68
C PRO A 1120 -41.11 -13.32 -28.15
N SER A 1121 -41.29 -13.18 -29.46
CA SER A 1121 -42.06 -12.10 -30.07
C SER A 1121 -42.85 -12.62 -31.28
N SER A 1122 -43.85 -13.46 -31.00
CA SER A 1122 -45.06 -13.63 -31.84
C SER A 1122 -45.95 -14.75 -31.31
N ILE A 1123 -46.79 -14.44 -30.30
CA ILE A 1123 -48.09 -15.13 -30.20
C ILE A 1123 -49.12 -14.10 -30.60
N GLY A 1124 -49.36 -14.06 -31.92
CA GLY A 1124 -50.48 -13.37 -32.53
C GLY A 1124 -51.77 -14.14 -32.24
N ALA A 1125 -52.84 -13.38 -32.03
CA ALA A 1125 -54.20 -13.85 -31.90
C ALA A 1125 -54.60 -14.78 -33.05
N SER A 1126 -55.01 -16.01 -32.73
CA SER A 1126 -56.18 -16.66 -33.35
C SER A 1126 -56.59 -17.92 -32.57
N ARG A 1127 -57.83 -17.89 -32.07
CA ARG A 1127 -58.65 -18.94 -31.44
C ARG A 1127 -58.38 -19.30 -29.99
#